data_AF-A0A518LPT9-F1
#
_entry.id   AF-A0A518LPT9-F1
#
_cell.length_a   1.000
_cell.length_b   1.000
_cell.length_c   1.000
_cell.angle_alpha   90.00
_cell.angle_beta   90.00
_cell.angle_gamma   90.00
#
_symmetry.space_group_name_H-M   'P 1'
#
loop_
_entity.id
_entity.type
_entity.pdbx_description
1 polymer ?
#
loop_
_entity_poly.entity_id
_entity_poly.type
_entity_poly.pdbx_seq_one_letter_code
_entity_poly.pdbx_strand_id
1 'polypeptide(L)'
;MRTWHFDYTGIDAESGSRWYNDNMAELVPAPFADLVRRLYLEPSRQDALFELPRNRWYAPAADGPDLSVAFHGHRAGNPLGPAAGPHTQMAQNILLSYVAGGRILELKTVQVNDRLTIGRPCIDVTNVGYNIEWSQELRIAESIREYVAGAMLIDMFRSAHPDGPAGNRGPAGDVVYDLSVGYDLAGIRGEAVRGFLDAMIDARPMVEQLRAEIPVEFAAARKLEYPARISDSITLSTFHGCPADEIERICEFLMGEYDFNVIVKMNPPMLGKERLEHLLHDVLGYTELTVNPEAYRTGLGFDEGVQLCRRLSGFAAARGRTFGAKFSNTLEVLNHRDFFTPDNKVMYLSGQPLHVITMTLTDEFRRAMGAEFPISFSAGISAANFPNVVACGFVPITVSTDLLRPGGYGRMQSLLEGLISQMKKSGGARTIPEFILHRAQVRKRIPDDCQVERPNEELIRMLSAPRTRLSVAESSVWNTTFEVAGIGNDPRYHAAQNRKVPKRIDSHLETFDCITCDKCMPVCPNAANFTYPTPKIAFDYHDILVSPLDGESRSDRLTHRNGDSRRFEITESMQIACYSDFCNECGNCDTFCPEYGGPYIKKPTFFGSERSWEQAAPRDGFVIGQSVQGPWIRGRIKGRVFRLMAADGHLVLDDGVVVAEFDGATHALKALHAHSPLEGEHTLNLWAYHTMRHLLTGVLDASRVNQVNVHQ
;
A
#
# COMPACT_ATOMS: atom_id res chain seq x y z
N MET A 1 -4.18 47.38 -12.10
CA MET A 1 -4.42 46.04 -11.53
C MET A 1 -4.06 45.01 -12.59
N ARG A 2 -2.81 44.52 -12.57
CA ARG A 2 -2.35 43.39 -13.38
C ARG A 2 -1.83 42.37 -12.37
N THR A 3 -2.56 41.29 -12.22
CA THR A 3 -2.11 40.07 -11.54
C THR A 3 -1.00 39.47 -12.41
N TRP A 4 0.24 39.46 -11.91
CA TRP A 4 1.31 38.70 -12.54
C TRP A 4 1.11 37.25 -12.12
N HIS A 5 0.52 36.45 -13.01
CA HIS A 5 0.72 35.01 -12.99
C HIS A 5 2.19 34.76 -13.31
N PHE A 6 2.92 34.10 -12.41
CA PHE A 6 4.23 33.56 -12.75
C PHE A 6 3.99 32.38 -13.69
N ASP A 7 4.23 32.65 -14.97
CA ASP A 7 4.19 31.67 -16.05
C ASP A 7 5.26 30.60 -15.79
N TYR A 8 4.86 29.33 -15.82
CA TYR A 8 5.72 28.15 -15.69
C TYR A 8 6.50 27.87 -17.01
N THR A 9 6.76 28.89 -17.82
CA THR A 9 7.34 28.77 -19.17
C THR A 9 8.62 29.60 -19.28
N GLY A 10 9.75 29.00 -18.92
CA GLY A 10 11.03 29.66 -19.06
C GLY A 10 12.18 28.90 -18.45
N ILE A 11 12.46 27.69 -18.98
CA ILE A 11 13.77 27.05 -19.18
C ILE A 11 13.49 25.79 -20.01
N ASP A 12 14.01 25.77 -21.23
CA ASP A 12 14.14 24.68 -22.21
C ASP A 12 13.08 23.57 -22.25
N ALA A 13 12.16 23.73 -23.20
CA ALA A 13 11.36 22.66 -23.79
C ALA A 13 12.18 21.69 -24.68
N GLU A 14 13.50 21.63 -24.55
CA GLU A 14 14.38 20.75 -25.35
C GLU A 14 15.17 19.69 -24.56
N SER A 15 15.02 19.60 -23.23
CA SER A 15 15.50 18.42 -22.49
C SER A 15 14.33 17.49 -22.13
N GLY A 16 13.99 16.60 -23.05
CA GLY A 16 13.00 15.53 -22.87
C GLY A 16 13.43 14.44 -21.87
N SER A 17 14.08 14.77 -20.76
CA SER A 17 14.38 13.82 -19.68
C SER A 17 13.35 13.95 -18.56
N ARG A 18 12.15 13.40 -18.79
CA ARG A 18 11.19 13.10 -17.72
C ARG A 18 11.66 11.97 -16.79
N TRP A 19 12.81 11.39 -17.10
CA TRP A 19 13.38 10.18 -16.52
C TRP A 19 14.88 10.43 -16.46
N TYR A 20 15.46 10.62 -15.27
CA TYR A 20 16.84 10.34 -14.88
C TYR A 20 17.13 11.08 -13.58
N ASN A 21 16.76 10.46 -12.46
CA ASN A 21 17.48 10.60 -11.20
C ASN A 21 18.16 9.25 -10.97
N ASP A 22 19.50 9.24 -10.95
CA ASP A 22 20.29 8.01 -10.72
C ASP A 22 20.10 7.43 -9.30
N ASN A 23 19.46 8.16 -8.38
CA ASN A 23 19.07 7.69 -7.06
C ASN A 23 17.54 7.48 -6.99
N MET A 24 17.12 6.22 -7.13
CA MET A 24 15.72 5.81 -7.00
C MET A 24 15.22 6.01 -5.56
N ALA A 25 13.91 6.24 -5.41
CA ALA A 25 13.28 6.25 -4.10
C ALA A 25 13.29 4.83 -3.49
N GLU A 26 14.03 4.67 -2.39
CA GLU A 26 14.08 3.46 -1.58
C GLU A 26 13.17 3.58 -0.36
N LEU A 27 12.56 2.47 0.05
CA LEU A 27 11.83 2.39 1.31
C LEU A 27 12.83 2.23 2.45
N VAL A 28 12.63 3.00 3.52
CA VAL A 28 13.42 2.98 4.74
C VAL A 28 12.48 2.70 5.92
N PRO A 29 12.62 1.54 6.59
CA PRO A 29 11.85 1.24 7.80
C PRO A 29 11.98 2.33 8.87
N ALA A 30 10.85 2.66 9.52
CA ALA A 30 10.88 3.59 10.64
C ALA A 30 11.53 2.95 11.89
N PRO A 31 12.10 3.77 12.80
CA PRO A 31 12.39 3.31 14.14
C PRO A 31 11.14 2.73 14.79
N PHE A 32 11.25 1.56 15.44
CA PHE A 32 10.09 0.89 16.02
C PHE A 32 9.43 1.74 17.11
N ALA A 33 10.27 2.43 17.90
CA ALA A 33 9.83 3.39 18.91
C ALA A 33 8.81 4.41 18.39
N ASP A 34 8.96 4.84 17.14
CA ASP A 34 8.11 5.87 16.54
C ASP A 34 6.78 5.32 16.11
N LEU A 35 6.78 4.13 15.52
CA LEU A 35 5.56 3.41 15.21
C LEU A 35 4.75 3.13 16.48
N VAL A 36 5.41 2.78 17.59
CA VAL A 36 4.77 2.59 18.90
C VAL A 36 4.19 3.92 19.41
N ARG A 37 4.94 5.02 19.40
CA ARG A 37 4.43 6.35 19.81
C ARG A 37 3.21 6.76 18.99
N ARG A 38 3.27 6.63 17.67
CA ARG A 38 2.16 6.98 16.78
C ARG A 38 0.94 6.10 17.04
N LEU A 39 1.13 4.79 17.25
CA LEU A 39 0.05 3.86 17.60
C LEU A 39 -0.74 4.32 18.82
N TYR A 40 -0.06 4.80 19.87
CA TYR A 40 -0.70 5.22 21.11
C TYR A 40 -1.17 6.68 21.10
N LEU A 41 -0.44 7.59 20.44
CA LEU A 41 -0.71 9.03 20.50
C LEU A 41 -1.69 9.52 19.44
N GLU A 42 -1.58 9.06 18.19
CA GLU A 42 -2.44 9.55 17.10
C GLU A 42 -3.94 9.30 17.38
N PRO A 43 -4.38 8.10 17.83
CA PRO A 43 -5.80 7.88 18.11
C PRO A 43 -6.38 8.82 19.17
N SER A 44 -5.54 9.29 20.10
CA SER A 44 -5.95 10.19 21.19
C SER A 44 -5.93 11.67 20.80
N ARG A 45 -5.03 12.08 19.89
CA ARG A 45 -4.82 13.48 19.52
C ARG A 45 -5.55 13.89 18.24
N GLN A 46 -5.78 12.97 17.32
CA GLN A 46 -6.31 13.29 15.99
C GLN A 46 -7.35 12.31 15.43
N ASP A 47 -7.90 11.42 16.27
CA ASP A 47 -8.94 10.45 15.91
C ASP A 47 -8.64 9.59 14.67
N ALA A 48 -7.35 9.29 14.46
CA ALA A 48 -6.85 8.51 13.35
C ALA A 48 -5.65 7.67 13.79
N LEU A 49 -5.29 6.68 12.97
CA LEU A 49 -4.07 5.90 13.10
C LEU A 49 -3.40 5.84 11.74
N PHE A 50 -2.18 6.35 11.63
CA PHE A 50 -1.44 6.54 10.40
C PHE A 50 -2.30 7.16 9.30
N GLU A 51 -3.07 8.19 9.68
CA GLU A 51 -4.02 8.92 8.82
C GLU A 51 -5.24 8.09 8.34
N LEU A 52 -5.41 6.85 8.83
CA LEU A 52 -6.66 6.11 8.70
C LEU A 52 -7.65 6.59 9.78
N PRO A 53 -8.75 7.29 9.41
CA PRO A 53 -9.69 7.83 10.38
C PRO A 53 -10.40 6.73 11.16
N ARG A 54 -10.74 6.99 12.43
CA ARG A 54 -11.38 6.01 13.32
C ARG A 54 -12.67 5.41 12.74
N ASN A 55 -13.45 6.19 12.00
CA ASN A 55 -14.69 5.70 11.37
C ASN A 55 -14.46 4.69 10.23
N ARG A 56 -13.20 4.48 9.80
CA ARG A 56 -12.79 3.45 8.83
C ARG A 56 -12.21 2.19 9.48
N TRP A 57 -12.16 2.14 10.81
CA TRP A 57 -11.69 0.96 11.52
C TRP A 57 -12.82 -0.08 11.55
N TYR A 58 -12.51 -1.32 11.22
CA TYR A 58 -13.52 -2.36 11.17
C TYR A 58 -13.83 -2.89 12.57
N ALA A 59 -15.13 -2.99 12.85
CA ALA A 59 -15.66 -3.54 14.09
C ALA A 59 -16.71 -4.61 13.84
N PRO A 60 -16.54 -5.84 14.34
CA PRO A 60 -17.62 -6.80 14.38
C PRO A 60 -18.69 -6.31 15.37
N ALA A 61 -19.96 -6.31 14.93
CA ALA A 61 -21.08 -6.03 15.81
C ALA A 61 -21.24 -7.17 16.83
N ALA A 62 -21.53 -6.85 18.09
CA ALA A 62 -21.68 -7.85 19.16
C ALA A 62 -22.78 -8.89 18.89
N ASP A 63 -23.84 -8.50 18.17
CA ASP A 63 -24.95 -9.37 17.73
C ASP A 63 -24.84 -9.83 16.27
N GLY A 64 -23.70 -9.52 15.63
CA GLY A 64 -23.39 -9.88 14.25
C GLY A 64 -23.17 -11.38 14.04
N PRO A 65 -23.08 -11.83 12.77
CA PRO A 65 -22.67 -13.19 12.47
C PRO A 65 -21.18 -13.41 12.81
N ASP A 66 -20.82 -14.65 13.13
CA ASP A 66 -19.44 -15.08 13.23
C ASP A 66 -18.86 -15.25 11.82
N LEU A 67 -17.87 -14.41 11.49
CA LEU A 67 -17.19 -14.44 10.19
C LEU A 67 -15.97 -15.36 10.19
N SER A 68 -15.61 -15.96 11.32
CA SER A 68 -14.36 -16.69 11.48
C SER A 68 -14.25 -17.89 10.53
N VAL A 69 -13.02 -18.15 10.09
CA VAL A 69 -12.67 -19.25 9.18
C VAL A 69 -11.39 -19.93 9.66
N ALA A 70 -11.17 -21.16 9.18
CA ALA A 70 -9.91 -21.87 9.37
C ALA A 70 -9.03 -21.73 8.13
N PHE A 71 -7.74 -21.44 8.33
CA PHE A 71 -6.72 -21.41 7.30
C PHE A 71 -5.51 -22.20 7.78
N HIS A 72 -5.23 -23.34 7.13
CA HIS A 72 -4.16 -24.28 7.51
C HIS A 72 -4.18 -24.71 9.01
N GLY A 73 -5.38 -24.84 9.57
CA GLY A 73 -5.59 -25.21 10.97
C GLY A 73 -5.60 -24.04 11.95
N HIS A 74 -5.24 -22.83 11.50
CA HIS A 74 -5.31 -21.60 12.29
C HIS A 74 -6.65 -20.90 12.12
N ARG A 75 -7.16 -20.26 13.18
CA ARG A 75 -8.38 -19.47 13.12
C ARG A 75 -8.04 -18.04 12.70
N ALA A 76 -8.79 -17.52 11.73
CA ALA A 76 -8.82 -16.11 11.39
C ALA A 76 -10.21 -15.54 11.66
N GLY A 77 -10.29 -14.30 12.15
CA GLY A 77 -11.57 -13.66 12.49
C GLY A 77 -12.51 -13.43 11.30
N ASN A 78 -11.99 -13.46 10.07
CA ASN A 78 -12.73 -13.42 8.81
C ASN A 78 -11.84 -13.91 7.64
N PRO A 79 -12.39 -14.20 6.44
CA PRO A 79 -11.59 -14.69 5.31
C PRO A 79 -10.85 -13.61 4.52
N LEU A 80 -10.95 -12.34 4.91
CA LEU A 80 -10.42 -11.19 4.17
C LEU A 80 -8.98 -10.86 4.59
N GLY A 81 -8.19 -10.41 3.64
CA GLY A 81 -7.00 -9.61 3.94
C GLY A 81 -6.34 -9.00 2.70
N PRO A 82 -5.26 -8.26 2.87
CA PRO A 82 -4.45 -7.79 1.76
C PRO A 82 -3.70 -8.95 1.09
N ALA A 83 -3.48 -8.86 -0.21
CA ALA A 83 -2.62 -9.79 -0.96
C ALA A 83 -1.14 -9.41 -0.77
N ALA A 84 -0.21 -10.36 -1.02
CA ALA A 84 1.21 -10.03 -1.13
C ALA A 84 1.41 -8.89 -2.14
N GLY A 85 1.79 -7.72 -1.65
CA GLY A 85 1.74 -6.48 -2.42
C GLY A 85 2.11 -5.26 -1.58
N PRO A 86 1.88 -4.04 -2.11
CA PRO A 86 2.38 -2.82 -1.49
C PRO A 86 1.75 -2.54 -0.10
N HIS A 87 0.61 -3.15 0.23
CA HIS A 87 -0.06 -3.00 1.53
C HIS A 87 0.47 -3.93 2.65
N THR A 88 1.47 -4.77 2.37
CA THR A 88 1.98 -5.77 3.33
C THR A 88 3.49 -5.83 3.44
N GLN A 89 4.18 -4.72 3.14
CA GLN A 89 5.64 -4.65 3.19
C GLN A 89 6.21 -3.93 4.41
N MET A 90 5.60 -2.84 4.88
CA MET A 90 6.05 -2.12 6.09
C MET A 90 5.14 -2.40 7.29
N ALA A 91 5.67 -2.25 8.50
CA ALA A 91 5.00 -2.57 9.75
C ALA A 91 3.71 -1.75 9.94
N GLN A 92 3.69 -0.48 9.55
CA GLN A 92 2.49 0.35 9.56
C GLN A 92 1.43 -0.13 8.56
N ASN A 93 1.83 -0.73 7.43
CA ASN A 93 0.89 -1.25 6.43
C ASN A 93 0.18 -2.50 6.95
N ILE A 94 0.94 -3.38 7.62
CA ILE A 94 0.43 -4.58 8.28
C ILE A 94 -0.58 -4.19 9.37
N LEU A 95 -0.24 -3.20 10.21
CA LEU A 95 -1.16 -2.70 11.23
C LEU A 95 -2.43 -2.08 10.60
N LEU A 96 -2.29 -1.19 9.61
CA LEU A 96 -3.41 -0.57 8.93
C LEU A 96 -4.34 -1.61 8.28
N SER A 97 -3.77 -2.65 7.70
CA SER A 97 -4.53 -3.75 7.11
C SER A 97 -5.39 -4.48 8.14
N TYR A 98 -4.82 -4.77 9.32
CA TYR A 98 -5.56 -5.37 10.42
C TYR A 98 -6.66 -4.45 10.95
N VAL A 99 -6.33 -3.18 11.20
CA VAL A 99 -7.27 -2.19 11.77
C VAL A 99 -8.46 -1.94 10.85
N ALA A 100 -8.23 -1.94 9.54
CA ALA A 100 -9.30 -1.78 8.55
C ALA A 100 -10.11 -3.06 8.28
N GLY A 101 -9.72 -4.21 8.85
CA GLY A 101 -10.54 -5.43 8.91
C GLY A 101 -9.91 -6.70 8.38
N GLY A 102 -8.69 -6.67 7.85
CA GLY A 102 -7.98 -7.87 7.40
C GLY A 102 -7.65 -8.82 8.56
N ARG A 103 -7.79 -10.13 8.34
CA ARG A 103 -7.47 -11.19 9.32
C ARG A 103 -6.59 -12.29 8.78
N ILE A 104 -6.41 -12.40 7.47
CA ILE A 104 -5.38 -13.25 6.87
C ILE A 104 -4.47 -12.35 6.03
N LEU A 105 -3.35 -11.94 6.60
CA LEU A 105 -2.44 -10.96 6.01
C LEU A 105 -1.36 -11.71 5.23
N GLU A 106 -1.45 -11.67 3.89
CA GLU A 106 -0.42 -12.25 3.03
C GLU A 106 0.73 -11.26 2.86
N LEU A 107 1.87 -11.56 3.47
CA LEU A 107 3.03 -10.68 3.53
C LEU A 107 3.69 -10.54 2.16
N LYS A 108 4.32 -9.38 1.90
CA LYS A 108 4.99 -9.11 0.62
C LYS A 108 6.04 -10.19 0.33
N THR A 109 6.11 -10.60 -0.93
CA THR A 109 6.95 -11.71 -1.37
C THR A 109 8.43 -11.43 -1.12
N VAL A 110 9.12 -12.35 -0.45
CA VAL A 110 10.57 -12.32 -0.26
C VAL A 110 11.27 -13.19 -1.30
N GLN A 111 12.40 -12.71 -1.81
CA GLN A 111 13.22 -13.40 -2.80
C GLN A 111 14.71 -13.16 -2.54
N VAL A 112 15.58 -13.99 -3.11
CA VAL A 112 17.03 -13.86 -2.91
C VAL A 112 17.61 -12.57 -3.50
N ASN A 113 17.01 -12.05 -4.59
CA ASN A 113 17.39 -10.77 -5.17
C ASN A 113 16.60 -9.62 -4.53
N ASP A 114 17.18 -9.03 -3.48
CA ASP A 114 16.58 -7.94 -2.71
C ASP A 114 17.10 -6.55 -3.09
N ARG A 115 17.73 -6.42 -4.27
CA ARG A 115 18.24 -5.16 -4.84
C ARG A 115 17.68 -4.93 -6.25
N LEU A 116 16.36 -4.86 -6.34
CA LEU A 116 15.67 -4.64 -7.61
C LEU A 116 15.76 -3.19 -8.06
N THR A 117 16.04 -2.99 -9.34
CA THR A 117 15.85 -1.71 -10.02
C THR A 117 14.44 -1.66 -10.59
N ILE A 118 13.62 -0.72 -10.11
CA ILE A 118 12.21 -0.62 -10.46
C ILE A 118 11.96 0.73 -11.11
N GLY A 119 11.44 0.74 -12.34
CA GLY A 119 10.99 1.95 -13.00
C GLY A 119 9.87 2.63 -12.20
N ARG A 120 9.97 3.95 -11.97
CA ARG A 120 8.95 4.75 -11.27
C ARG A 120 8.37 5.79 -12.23
N PRO A 121 7.07 6.13 -12.15
CA PRO A 121 6.06 5.50 -11.30
C PRO A 121 5.82 4.04 -11.72
N CYS A 122 5.40 3.19 -10.78
CA CYS A 122 5.33 1.73 -10.99
C CYS A 122 3.92 1.12 -10.87
N ILE A 123 2.92 1.92 -10.48
CA ILE A 123 1.52 1.51 -10.29
C ILE A 123 0.61 2.47 -11.05
N ASP A 124 -0.20 1.95 -11.97
CA ASP A 124 -1.27 2.68 -12.66
C ASP A 124 -2.63 2.05 -12.33
N VAL A 125 -3.43 2.73 -11.52
CA VAL A 125 -4.83 2.34 -11.21
C VAL A 125 -5.83 3.37 -11.73
N THR A 126 -5.51 4.02 -12.86
CA THR A 126 -6.38 5.02 -13.49
C THR A 126 -7.75 4.43 -13.80
N ASN A 127 -7.79 3.19 -14.30
CA ASN A 127 -9.02 2.50 -14.69
C ASN A 127 -9.10 1.12 -14.05
N VAL A 128 -8.60 0.08 -14.72
CA VAL A 128 -8.17 -1.20 -14.14
C VAL A 128 -6.77 -1.04 -13.56
N GLY A 129 -6.19 -2.09 -12.98
CA GLY A 129 -4.85 -2.00 -12.39
C GLY A 129 -3.78 -2.49 -13.35
N TYR A 130 -2.66 -1.76 -13.39
CA TYR A 130 -1.41 -2.18 -14.01
C TYR A 130 -0.27 -1.90 -13.05
N ASN A 131 0.72 -2.78 -13.02
CA ASN A 131 1.99 -2.52 -12.36
C ASN A 131 3.17 -3.02 -13.19
N ILE A 132 4.34 -2.45 -12.92
CA ILE A 132 5.66 -2.93 -13.39
C ILE A 132 6.59 -3.26 -12.21
N GLU A 133 6.10 -3.10 -10.98
CA GLU A 133 6.83 -3.50 -9.78
C GLU A 133 6.89 -5.03 -9.61
N TRP A 134 7.96 -5.48 -8.96
CA TRP A 134 8.26 -6.88 -8.70
C TRP A 134 8.06 -7.26 -7.23
N SER A 135 8.50 -8.47 -6.86
CA SER A 135 8.22 -9.16 -5.61
C SER A 135 8.58 -8.39 -4.34
N GLN A 136 9.70 -7.68 -4.30
CA GLN A 136 10.31 -7.16 -3.07
C GLN A 136 10.95 -5.78 -3.27
N GLU A 137 10.75 -4.84 -2.33
CA GLU A 137 11.38 -3.51 -2.32
C GLU A 137 12.31 -3.29 -1.11
N LEU A 138 12.04 -3.97 0.01
CA LEU A 138 12.88 -3.96 1.23
C LEU A 138 13.92 -5.08 1.16
N ARG A 139 15.07 -4.90 1.81
CA ARG A 139 16.05 -5.98 1.97
C ARG A 139 15.47 -7.10 2.84
N ILE A 140 16.00 -8.32 2.70
CA ILE A 140 15.46 -9.48 3.45
C ILE A 140 15.48 -9.22 4.97
N ALA A 141 16.57 -8.67 5.51
CA ALA A 141 16.67 -8.34 6.93
C ALA A 141 15.67 -7.26 7.38
N GLU A 142 15.36 -6.31 6.50
CA GLU A 142 14.35 -5.28 6.74
C GLU A 142 12.95 -5.88 6.72
N SER A 143 12.66 -6.80 5.77
CA SER A 143 11.40 -7.55 5.75
C SER A 143 11.20 -8.38 7.04
N ILE A 144 12.23 -9.08 7.54
CA ILE A 144 12.14 -9.80 8.83
C ILE A 144 11.72 -8.84 9.94
N ARG A 145 12.41 -7.70 10.04
CA ARG A 145 12.13 -6.69 11.07
C ARG A 145 10.71 -6.14 10.94
N GLU A 146 10.30 -5.73 9.75
CA GLU A 146 9.00 -5.11 9.52
C GLU A 146 7.83 -6.07 9.75
N TYR A 147 8.00 -7.36 9.43
CA TYR A 147 6.96 -8.37 9.64
C TYR A 147 6.75 -8.67 11.12
N VAL A 148 7.85 -8.81 11.88
CA VAL A 148 7.79 -8.99 13.33
C VAL A 148 7.27 -7.72 14.02
N ALA A 149 7.71 -6.54 13.59
CA ALA A 149 7.22 -5.26 14.10
C ALA A 149 5.73 -5.08 13.85
N GLY A 150 5.25 -5.37 12.64
CA GLY A 150 3.82 -5.33 12.29
C GLY A 150 2.98 -6.25 13.17
N ALA A 151 3.46 -7.47 13.44
CA ALA A 151 2.78 -8.41 14.33
C ALA A 151 2.74 -7.90 15.77
N MET A 152 3.85 -7.39 16.30
CA MET A 152 3.90 -6.77 17.63
C MET A 152 2.98 -5.55 17.76
N LEU A 153 2.91 -4.70 16.72
CA LEU A 153 2.04 -3.54 16.69
C LEU A 153 0.56 -3.94 16.69
N ILE A 154 0.18 -5.04 16.00
CA ILE A 154 -1.17 -5.57 16.07
C ILE A 154 -1.52 -5.99 17.50
N ASP A 155 -0.64 -6.71 18.21
CA ASP A 155 -0.88 -7.10 19.60
C ASP A 155 -0.95 -5.89 20.55
N MET A 156 -0.09 -4.88 20.35
CA MET A 156 -0.17 -3.61 21.08
C MET A 156 -1.50 -2.90 20.83
N PHE A 157 -1.94 -2.83 19.57
CA PHE A 157 -3.20 -2.19 19.18
C PHE A 157 -4.40 -2.91 19.79
N ARG A 158 -4.44 -4.26 19.71
CA ARG A 158 -5.45 -5.11 20.36
C ARG A 158 -5.45 -4.93 21.87
N SER A 159 -4.26 -4.77 22.46
CA SER A 159 -4.14 -4.53 23.89
C SER A 159 -4.66 -3.15 24.31
N ALA A 160 -4.40 -2.12 23.51
CA ALA A 160 -4.80 -0.73 23.76
C ALA A 160 -6.29 -0.48 23.53
N HIS A 161 -6.96 -1.31 22.72
CA HIS A 161 -8.36 -1.16 22.35
C HIS A 161 -9.18 -2.44 22.64
N PRO A 162 -9.16 -2.97 23.89
CA PRO A 162 -9.75 -4.28 24.19
C PRO A 162 -11.26 -4.33 23.95
N ASP A 163 -11.95 -3.23 24.27
CA ASP A 163 -13.40 -3.03 24.06
C ASP A 163 -13.68 -2.18 22.80
N GLY A 164 -12.63 -1.85 22.04
CA GLY A 164 -12.69 -0.98 20.90
C GLY A 164 -13.04 -1.72 19.61
N PRO A 165 -13.57 -1.00 18.60
CA PRO A 165 -14.08 -1.56 17.36
C PRO A 165 -13.14 -2.61 16.72
N ALA A 166 -11.84 -2.35 16.65
CA ALA A 166 -10.89 -3.24 15.96
C ALA A 166 -10.00 -4.12 16.86
N GLY A 167 -9.94 -3.87 18.18
CA GLY A 167 -8.95 -4.52 19.05
C GLY A 167 -9.32 -5.93 19.53
N ASN A 168 -10.60 -6.31 19.43
CA ASN A 168 -11.19 -7.64 19.66
C ASN A 168 -10.20 -8.73 20.12
N ARG A 169 -10.02 -8.86 21.44
CA ARG A 169 -9.19 -9.96 22.01
C ARG A 169 -9.83 -11.35 21.88
N GLY A 170 -11.07 -11.43 21.37
CA GLY A 170 -11.76 -12.69 21.06
C GLY A 170 -11.51 -13.18 19.63
N PRO A 171 -12.17 -14.30 19.23
CA PRO A 171 -11.98 -14.95 17.92
C PRO A 171 -12.08 -14.03 16.70
N ALA A 172 -12.89 -12.97 16.77
CA ALA A 172 -13.06 -12.00 15.69
C ALA A 172 -11.84 -11.11 15.44
N GLY A 173 -10.88 -11.06 16.37
CA GLY A 173 -9.59 -10.38 16.18
C GLY A 173 -8.42 -11.32 15.94
N ASP A 174 -8.65 -12.63 15.83
CA ASP A 174 -7.57 -13.56 15.51
C ASP A 174 -7.06 -13.32 14.09
N VAL A 175 -5.74 -13.19 13.98
CA VAL A 175 -5.04 -12.87 12.75
C VAL A 175 -4.11 -14.02 12.38
N VAL A 176 -4.03 -14.31 11.10
CA VAL A 176 -3.07 -15.23 10.51
C VAL A 176 -2.16 -14.43 9.58
N TYR A 177 -0.86 -14.65 9.69
CA TYR A 177 0.14 -14.14 8.76
C TYR A 177 0.48 -15.25 7.79
N ASP A 178 0.31 -15.02 6.49
CA ASP A 178 0.74 -15.96 5.46
C ASP A 178 2.01 -15.42 4.81
N LEU A 179 3.09 -16.19 4.83
CA LEU A 179 4.34 -15.76 4.21
C LEU A 179 4.19 -15.82 2.68
N SER A 180 4.99 -15.04 1.97
CA SER A 180 5.14 -15.21 0.53
C SER A 180 6.61 -15.27 0.17
N VAL A 181 7.01 -16.26 -0.61
CA VAL A 181 8.35 -16.37 -1.19
C VAL A 181 8.27 -16.64 -2.68
N GLY A 182 9.26 -16.16 -3.43
CA GLY A 182 9.34 -16.41 -4.86
C GLY A 182 10.77 -16.31 -5.34
N TYR A 183 11.35 -17.43 -5.73
CA TYR A 183 12.55 -17.48 -6.57
C TYR A 183 12.66 -18.87 -7.22
N ASP A 184 13.77 -19.18 -7.88
CA ASP A 184 14.13 -20.57 -8.14
C ASP A 184 14.50 -21.32 -6.82
N LEU A 185 14.56 -22.64 -6.88
CA LEU A 185 14.87 -23.50 -5.73
C LEU A 185 16.25 -23.21 -5.15
N ALA A 186 17.22 -22.88 -5.99
CA ALA A 186 18.58 -22.58 -5.55
C ALA A 186 18.61 -21.32 -4.67
N GLY A 187 17.91 -20.27 -5.09
CA GLY A 187 17.75 -19.04 -4.31
C GLY A 187 16.92 -19.24 -3.05
N ILE A 188 15.82 -19.99 -3.12
CA ILE A 188 15.00 -20.31 -1.94
C ILE A 188 15.77 -21.16 -0.92
N ARG A 189 16.65 -22.06 -1.38
CA ARG A 189 17.55 -22.84 -0.50
C ARG A 189 18.77 -22.05 -0.02
N GLY A 190 19.02 -20.87 -0.59
CA GLY A 190 20.14 -20.02 -0.23
C GLY A 190 20.07 -19.56 1.23
N GLU A 191 21.24 -19.25 1.79
CA GLU A 191 21.38 -18.84 3.20
C GLU A 191 20.47 -17.66 3.56
N ALA A 192 20.32 -16.69 2.65
CA ALA A 192 19.51 -15.50 2.91
C ALA A 192 18.01 -15.83 3.07
N VAL A 193 17.44 -16.65 2.19
CA VAL A 193 16.02 -17.04 2.26
C VAL A 193 15.80 -18.05 3.40
N ARG A 194 16.72 -18.98 3.63
CA ARG A 194 16.66 -19.87 4.81
C ARG A 194 16.66 -19.08 6.12
N GLY A 195 17.54 -18.09 6.26
CA GLY A 195 17.59 -17.21 7.42
C GLY A 195 16.28 -16.44 7.63
N PHE A 196 15.61 -16.03 6.54
CA PHE A 196 14.26 -15.46 6.61
C PHE A 196 13.23 -16.48 7.13
N LEU A 197 13.19 -17.69 6.55
CA LEU A 197 12.25 -18.74 6.99
C LEU A 197 12.47 -19.11 8.46
N ASP A 198 13.73 -19.27 8.87
CA ASP A 198 14.11 -19.57 10.26
C ASP A 198 13.62 -18.46 11.21
N ALA A 199 13.79 -17.19 10.83
CA ALA A 199 13.32 -16.04 11.62
C ALA A 199 11.79 -15.92 11.69
N MET A 200 11.06 -16.38 10.67
CA MET A 200 9.59 -16.41 10.70
C MET A 200 9.05 -17.59 11.54
N ILE A 201 9.79 -18.69 11.62
CA ILE A 201 9.49 -19.84 12.48
C ILE A 201 9.81 -19.54 13.95
N ASP A 202 10.94 -18.86 14.20
CA ASP A 202 11.38 -18.41 15.52
C ASP A 202 11.72 -16.90 15.51
N ALA A 203 10.71 -16.10 15.79
CA ALA A 203 10.81 -14.65 15.83
C ALA A 203 11.26 -14.10 17.19
N ARG A 204 11.46 -14.95 18.21
CA ARG A 204 11.81 -14.51 19.57
C ARG A 204 13.04 -13.57 19.59
N PRO A 205 14.12 -13.82 18.83
CA PRO A 205 15.27 -12.91 18.82
C PRO A 205 14.89 -11.49 18.34
N MET A 206 14.13 -11.39 17.24
CA MET A 206 13.70 -10.10 16.70
C MET A 206 12.64 -9.44 17.60
N VAL A 207 11.73 -10.22 18.19
CA VAL A 207 10.77 -9.74 19.19
C VAL A 207 11.49 -9.10 20.37
N GLU A 208 12.52 -9.73 20.93
CA GLU A 208 13.24 -9.16 22.07
C GLU A 208 14.06 -7.93 21.70
N GLN A 209 14.63 -7.89 20.49
CA GLN A 209 15.26 -6.68 19.96
C GLN A 209 14.26 -5.51 19.88
N LEU A 210 13.11 -5.72 19.24
CA LEU A 210 12.06 -4.71 19.12
C LEU A 210 11.42 -4.36 20.47
N ARG A 211 11.29 -5.32 21.39
CA ARG A 211 10.77 -5.10 22.75
C ARG A 211 11.66 -4.13 23.52
N ALA A 212 12.97 -4.18 23.32
CA ALA A 212 13.91 -3.23 23.92
C ALA A 212 13.77 -1.80 23.37
N GLU A 213 13.30 -1.66 22.12
CA GLU A 213 13.05 -0.36 21.47
C GLU A 213 11.72 0.29 21.89
N ILE A 214 10.82 -0.44 22.58
CA ILE A 214 9.55 0.12 23.06
C ILE A 214 9.84 1.31 24.01
N PRO A 215 9.29 2.51 23.77
CA PRO A 215 9.53 3.70 24.59
C PRO A 215 9.16 3.50 26.06
N VAL A 216 9.85 4.20 26.97
CA VAL A 216 9.69 4.04 28.42
C VAL A 216 8.28 4.43 28.89
N GLU A 217 7.68 5.44 28.26
CA GLU A 217 6.31 5.90 28.46
C GLU A 217 5.27 4.83 28.11
N PHE A 218 5.63 3.82 27.29
CA PHE A 218 4.79 2.67 26.95
C PHE A 218 5.35 1.35 27.48
N ALA A 219 6.11 1.38 28.58
CA ALA A 219 6.73 0.19 29.18
C ALA A 219 5.74 -0.95 29.52
N ALA A 220 4.45 -0.65 29.69
CA ALA A 220 3.42 -1.68 29.85
C ALA A 220 3.32 -2.61 28.62
N ALA A 221 3.53 -2.10 27.40
CA ALA A 221 3.53 -2.90 26.19
C ALA A 221 4.66 -3.94 26.18
N ARG A 222 5.78 -3.68 26.87
CA ARG A 222 6.89 -4.65 27.03
C ARG A 222 6.48 -5.91 27.78
N LYS A 223 5.32 -5.95 28.44
CA LYS A 223 4.80 -7.13 29.16
C LYS A 223 3.85 -7.97 28.31
N LEU A 224 3.53 -7.54 27.09
CA LEU A 224 2.67 -8.31 26.20
C LEU A 224 3.38 -9.58 25.72
N GLU A 225 2.60 -10.65 25.60
CA GLU A 225 3.03 -11.88 24.95
C GLU A 225 2.94 -11.67 23.44
N TYR A 226 4.09 -11.58 22.79
CA TYR A 226 4.21 -11.44 21.35
C TYR A 226 4.45 -12.81 20.69
N PRO A 227 4.08 -12.99 19.42
CA PRO A 227 4.23 -14.26 18.73
C PRO A 227 5.69 -14.72 18.70
N ALA A 228 5.95 -15.91 19.25
CA ALA A 228 7.25 -16.57 19.12
C ALA A 228 7.48 -17.11 17.69
N ARG A 229 6.40 -17.38 16.96
CA ARG A 229 6.37 -17.80 15.55
C ARG A 229 5.44 -16.84 14.81
N ILE A 230 5.89 -16.27 13.70
CA ILE A 230 5.04 -15.40 12.87
C ILE A 230 4.11 -16.25 12.02
N SER A 231 4.61 -17.31 11.39
CA SER A 231 3.81 -18.15 10.52
C SER A 231 4.39 -19.56 10.34
N ASP A 232 3.51 -20.51 10.04
CA ASP A 232 3.83 -21.82 9.47
C ASP A 232 3.04 -22.09 8.17
N SER A 233 2.54 -21.03 7.52
CA SER A 233 1.95 -21.09 6.19
C SER A 233 2.71 -20.18 5.22
N ILE A 234 2.80 -20.62 3.97
CA ILE A 234 3.54 -19.91 2.93
C ILE A 234 2.89 -20.07 1.57
N THR A 235 2.63 -18.93 0.92
CA THR A 235 2.26 -18.85 -0.48
C THR A 235 3.52 -18.78 -1.35
N LEU A 236 3.74 -19.78 -2.19
CA LEU A 236 4.76 -19.76 -3.23
C LEU A 236 4.28 -18.87 -4.38
N SER A 237 4.90 -17.71 -4.51
CA SER A 237 4.72 -16.79 -5.63
C SER A 237 5.64 -17.20 -6.78
N THR A 238 5.12 -18.00 -7.70
CA THR A 238 5.87 -18.41 -8.89
C THR A 238 6.12 -17.21 -9.80
N PHE A 239 7.34 -17.04 -10.30
CA PHE A 239 7.57 -16.12 -11.41
C PHE A 239 6.74 -16.53 -12.64
N HIS A 240 6.39 -15.55 -13.46
CA HIS A 240 5.85 -15.83 -14.78
C HIS A 240 6.86 -16.68 -15.55
N GLY A 241 6.44 -17.86 -15.99
CA GLY A 241 7.30 -18.81 -16.71
C GLY A 241 8.07 -19.84 -15.87
N CYS A 242 7.79 -19.96 -14.57
CA CYS A 242 8.45 -20.96 -13.71
C CYS A 242 8.04 -22.40 -14.13
N PRO A 243 8.99 -23.30 -14.43
CA PRO A 243 8.70 -24.69 -14.79
C PRO A 243 7.99 -25.48 -13.68
N ALA A 244 7.15 -26.44 -14.06
CA ALA A 244 6.36 -27.23 -13.10
C ALA A 244 7.22 -28.07 -12.15
N ASP A 245 8.30 -28.67 -12.65
CA ASP A 245 9.23 -29.46 -11.84
C ASP A 245 9.94 -28.60 -10.79
N GLU A 246 10.27 -27.35 -11.14
CA GLU A 246 10.85 -26.39 -10.22
C GLU A 246 9.85 -26.00 -9.11
N ILE A 247 8.59 -25.70 -9.48
CA ILE A 247 7.50 -25.44 -8.53
C ILE A 247 7.34 -26.61 -7.55
N GLU A 248 7.27 -27.83 -8.08
CA GLU A 248 7.08 -29.04 -7.27
C GLU A 248 8.22 -29.23 -6.27
N ARG A 249 9.48 -29.10 -6.71
CA ARG A 249 10.65 -29.25 -5.84
C ARG A 249 10.74 -28.16 -4.76
N ILE A 250 10.32 -26.92 -5.06
CA ILE A 250 10.22 -25.85 -4.06
C ILE A 250 9.16 -26.20 -3.02
N CYS A 251 7.98 -26.65 -3.45
CA CYS A 251 6.92 -27.06 -2.52
C CYS A 251 7.34 -28.24 -1.64
N GLU A 252 8.01 -29.24 -2.22
CA GLU A 252 8.58 -30.37 -1.47
C GLU A 252 9.63 -29.93 -0.46
N PHE A 253 10.48 -28.94 -0.80
CA PHE A 253 11.43 -28.34 0.11
C PHE A 253 10.74 -27.63 1.28
N LEU A 254 9.79 -26.75 1.01
CA LEU A 254 9.08 -25.97 2.04
C LEU A 254 8.28 -26.87 2.99
N MET A 255 7.61 -27.89 2.46
CA MET A 255 6.83 -28.83 3.29
C MET A 255 7.70 -29.90 3.95
N GLY A 256 8.77 -30.35 3.29
CA GLY A 256 9.55 -31.51 3.70
C GLY A 256 10.75 -31.19 4.58
N GLU A 257 11.40 -30.04 4.39
CA GLU A 257 12.53 -29.61 5.22
C GLU A 257 12.12 -28.57 6.28
N TYR A 258 11.04 -27.81 6.05
CA TYR A 258 10.62 -26.70 6.91
C TYR A 258 9.23 -26.87 7.56
N ASP A 259 8.51 -27.95 7.24
CA ASP A 259 7.18 -28.25 7.78
C ASP A 259 6.10 -27.17 7.56
N PHE A 260 6.26 -26.32 6.54
CA PHE A 260 5.25 -25.33 6.17
C PHE A 260 3.99 -25.98 5.58
N ASN A 261 2.86 -25.31 5.78
CA ASN A 261 1.69 -25.46 4.92
C ASN A 261 1.86 -24.58 3.68
N VAL A 262 1.55 -25.09 2.49
CA VAL A 262 1.92 -24.43 1.23
C VAL A 262 0.71 -24.13 0.36
N ILE A 263 0.66 -22.91 -0.17
CA ILE A 263 -0.21 -22.54 -1.29
C ILE A 263 0.65 -22.23 -2.51
N VAL A 264 0.28 -22.75 -3.68
CA VAL A 264 0.91 -22.35 -4.95
C VAL A 264 0.06 -21.31 -5.66
N LYS A 265 0.65 -20.15 -5.97
CA LYS A 265 -0.03 -19.07 -6.68
C LYS A 265 -0.04 -19.32 -8.19
N MET A 266 -1.22 -19.55 -8.74
CA MET A 266 -1.44 -19.89 -10.15
C MET A 266 -1.57 -18.63 -11.02
N ASN A 267 -1.15 -18.74 -12.28
CA ASN A 267 -1.17 -17.63 -13.23
C ASN A 267 -2.35 -17.76 -14.22
N PRO A 268 -2.99 -16.64 -14.63
CA PRO A 268 -4.16 -16.67 -15.52
C PRO A 268 -3.97 -17.38 -16.88
N PRO A 269 -2.80 -17.32 -17.55
CA PRO A 269 -2.55 -18.04 -18.80
C PRO A 269 -2.80 -19.55 -18.76
N MET A 270 -2.86 -20.16 -17.57
CA MET A 270 -3.29 -21.55 -17.38
C MET A 270 -4.65 -21.87 -18.02
N LEU A 271 -5.55 -20.88 -18.16
CA LEU A 271 -6.85 -21.06 -18.81
C LEU A 271 -6.72 -21.41 -20.32
N GLY A 272 -5.53 -21.22 -20.90
CA GLY A 272 -5.28 -21.43 -22.31
C GLY A 272 -5.59 -20.18 -23.15
N LYS A 273 -4.84 -20.03 -24.24
CA LYS A 273 -4.86 -18.83 -25.09
C LYS A 273 -6.26 -18.51 -25.61
N GLU A 274 -6.89 -19.46 -26.30
CA GLU A 274 -8.18 -19.25 -26.97
C GLU A 274 -9.25 -18.82 -25.97
N ARG A 275 -9.37 -19.53 -24.85
CA ARG A 275 -10.40 -19.25 -23.85
C ARG A 275 -10.18 -17.93 -23.13
N LEU A 276 -8.93 -17.63 -22.76
CA LEU A 276 -8.58 -16.39 -22.08
C LEU A 276 -8.78 -15.17 -23.00
N GLU A 277 -8.25 -15.20 -24.22
CA GLU A 277 -8.38 -14.08 -25.16
C GLU A 277 -9.83 -13.88 -25.60
N HIS A 278 -10.61 -14.95 -25.76
CA HIS A 278 -12.06 -14.84 -26.01
C HIS A 278 -12.79 -14.09 -24.89
N LEU A 279 -12.51 -14.45 -23.63
CA LEU A 279 -13.09 -13.73 -22.49
C LEU A 279 -12.64 -12.27 -22.46
N LEU A 280 -11.35 -12.02 -22.65
CA LEU A 280 -10.79 -10.67 -22.54
C LEU A 280 -11.29 -9.74 -23.65
N HIS A 281 -11.29 -10.20 -24.89
CA HIS A 281 -11.58 -9.39 -26.07
C HIS A 281 -13.05 -9.45 -26.47
N ASP A 282 -13.62 -10.63 -26.66
CA ASP A 282 -14.95 -10.80 -27.26
C ASP A 282 -16.07 -10.63 -26.24
N VAL A 283 -15.87 -11.14 -25.02
CA VAL A 283 -16.89 -11.06 -23.95
C VAL A 283 -16.80 -9.75 -23.19
N LEU A 284 -15.59 -9.38 -22.74
CA LEU A 284 -15.39 -8.21 -21.88
C LEU A 284 -15.04 -6.93 -22.65
N GLY A 285 -14.62 -7.02 -23.91
CA GLY A 285 -14.40 -5.85 -24.77
C GLY A 285 -13.06 -5.11 -24.58
N TYR A 286 -12.06 -5.72 -23.94
CA TYR A 286 -10.72 -5.11 -23.77
C TYR A 286 -9.83 -5.36 -24.99
N THR A 287 -10.27 -4.95 -26.17
CA THR A 287 -9.57 -5.19 -27.44
C THR A 287 -8.28 -4.39 -27.60
N GLU A 288 -8.03 -3.41 -26.74
CA GLU A 288 -6.77 -2.66 -26.68
C GLU A 288 -5.63 -3.44 -26.02
N LEU A 289 -5.93 -4.52 -25.30
CA LEU A 289 -4.94 -5.31 -24.58
C LEU A 289 -4.35 -6.39 -25.47
N THR A 290 -3.07 -6.68 -25.26
CA THR A 290 -2.39 -7.82 -25.88
C THR A 290 -1.73 -8.62 -24.77
N VAL A 291 -2.20 -9.84 -24.54
CA VAL A 291 -1.54 -10.77 -23.61
C VAL A 291 -0.15 -11.09 -24.15
N ASN A 292 0.88 -11.08 -23.30
CA ASN A 292 2.22 -11.40 -23.75
C ASN A 292 2.26 -12.87 -24.22
N PRO A 293 2.56 -13.16 -25.50
CA PRO A 293 2.60 -14.54 -26.02
C PRO A 293 3.54 -15.45 -25.23
N GLU A 294 4.60 -14.88 -24.67
CA GLU A 294 5.59 -15.59 -23.86
C GLU A 294 4.97 -16.23 -22.59
N ALA A 295 3.94 -15.60 -22.03
CA ALA A 295 3.27 -16.06 -20.82
C ALA A 295 2.52 -17.40 -21.05
N TYR A 296 2.06 -17.67 -22.27
CA TYR A 296 1.49 -18.97 -22.65
C TYR A 296 2.55 -20.03 -22.93
N ARG A 297 3.74 -19.62 -23.38
CA ARG A 297 4.81 -20.53 -23.80
C ARG A 297 5.58 -21.10 -22.61
N THR A 298 5.82 -20.26 -21.61
CA THR A 298 6.65 -20.61 -20.45
C THR A 298 5.84 -20.92 -19.20
N GLY A 299 4.59 -20.44 -19.13
CA GLY A 299 3.73 -20.66 -17.98
C GLY A 299 3.32 -22.12 -17.82
N LEU A 300 3.04 -22.50 -16.57
CA LEU A 300 2.42 -23.78 -16.20
C LEU A 300 1.13 -23.99 -17.01
N GLY A 301 0.97 -25.16 -17.64
CA GLY A 301 -0.26 -25.53 -18.33
C GLY A 301 -1.37 -26.00 -17.37
N PHE A 302 -2.64 -25.99 -17.81
CA PHE A 302 -3.77 -26.44 -16.98
C PHE A 302 -3.62 -27.87 -16.46
N ASP A 303 -3.48 -28.84 -17.37
CA ASP A 303 -3.41 -30.27 -17.03
C ASP A 303 -2.17 -30.58 -16.17
N GLU A 304 -1.04 -29.96 -16.52
CA GLU A 304 0.20 -30.08 -15.75
C GLU A 304 0.02 -29.54 -14.33
N GLY A 305 -0.60 -28.37 -14.18
CA GLY A 305 -0.92 -27.78 -12.88
C GLY A 305 -1.88 -28.62 -12.04
N VAL A 306 -2.88 -29.26 -12.65
CA VAL A 306 -3.77 -30.22 -11.97
C VAL A 306 -2.98 -31.44 -11.46
N GLN A 307 -2.11 -32.02 -12.29
CA GLN A 307 -1.33 -33.19 -11.89
C GLN A 307 -0.29 -32.85 -10.81
N LEU A 308 0.37 -31.70 -10.92
CA LEU A 308 1.26 -31.16 -9.90
C LEU A 308 0.55 -31.00 -8.56
N CYS A 309 -0.63 -30.36 -8.55
CA CYS A 309 -1.40 -30.18 -7.33
C CYS A 309 -1.85 -31.52 -6.71
N ARG A 310 -2.17 -32.54 -7.50
CA ARG A 310 -2.50 -33.87 -6.97
C ARG A 310 -1.31 -34.53 -6.27
N ARG A 311 -0.12 -34.46 -6.88
CA ARG A 311 1.12 -35.02 -6.29
C ARG A 311 1.48 -34.29 -4.99
N LEU A 312 1.46 -32.96 -5.01
CA LEU A 312 1.77 -32.14 -3.84
C LEU A 312 0.76 -32.30 -2.71
N SER A 313 -0.54 -32.45 -3.01
CA SER A 313 -1.55 -32.80 -2.01
C SER A 313 -1.24 -34.13 -1.33
N GLY A 314 -0.84 -35.16 -2.10
CA GLY A 314 -0.42 -36.45 -1.55
C GLY A 314 0.84 -36.34 -0.70
N PHE A 315 1.83 -35.57 -1.16
CA PHE A 315 3.08 -35.31 -0.43
C PHE A 315 2.83 -34.61 0.91
N ALA A 316 1.96 -33.60 0.91
CA ALA A 316 1.57 -32.83 2.10
C ALA A 316 0.83 -33.72 3.11
N ALA A 317 -0.16 -34.48 2.65
CA ALA A 317 -0.97 -35.37 3.49
C ALA A 317 -0.10 -36.43 4.18
N ALA A 318 0.89 -37.00 3.48
CA ALA A 318 1.82 -37.98 4.06
C ALA A 318 2.68 -37.41 5.21
N ARG A 319 2.75 -36.08 5.36
CA ARG A 319 3.53 -35.36 6.39
C ARG A 319 2.64 -34.59 7.38
N GLY A 320 1.32 -34.77 7.31
CA GLY A 320 0.37 -33.99 8.11
C GLY A 320 0.48 -32.49 7.85
N ARG A 321 0.92 -32.09 6.66
CA ARG A 321 0.90 -30.71 6.17
C ARG A 321 -0.32 -30.50 5.28
N THR A 322 -0.68 -29.25 5.05
CA THR A 322 -1.77 -28.89 4.13
C THR A 322 -1.24 -28.17 2.89
N PHE A 323 -1.89 -28.42 1.76
CA PHE A 323 -1.53 -27.89 0.46
C PHE A 323 -2.77 -27.30 -0.24
N GLY A 324 -2.59 -26.22 -0.99
CA GLY A 324 -3.65 -25.58 -1.76
C GLY A 324 -3.13 -24.79 -2.95
N ALA A 325 -4.04 -24.16 -3.69
CA ALA A 325 -3.69 -23.26 -4.79
C ALA A 325 -4.40 -21.91 -4.65
N LYS A 326 -3.73 -20.85 -5.11
CA LYS A 326 -4.27 -19.50 -5.13
C LYS A 326 -4.55 -19.05 -6.55
N PHE A 327 -5.76 -18.55 -6.78
CA PHE A 327 -6.21 -18.02 -8.05
C PHE A 327 -6.50 -16.52 -7.91
N SER A 328 -5.63 -15.61 -8.31
CA SER A 328 -4.42 -15.83 -9.13
C SER A 328 -3.35 -14.76 -8.88
N ASN A 329 -2.25 -14.82 -9.62
CA ASN A 329 -1.39 -13.67 -9.87
C ASN A 329 -1.95 -12.77 -10.98
N THR A 330 -1.27 -11.67 -11.27
CA THR A 330 -1.60 -10.76 -12.38
C THR A 330 -1.54 -11.42 -13.76
N LEU A 331 -2.20 -10.83 -14.76
CA LEU A 331 -2.08 -11.25 -16.15
C LEU A 331 -1.00 -10.41 -16.87
N GLU A 332 -0.02 -11.07 -17.46
CA GLU A 332 1.06 -10.41 -18.20
C GLU A 332 0.56 -9.90 -19.56
N VAL A 333 0.67 -8.59 -19.79
CA VAL A 333 0.25 -7.93 -21.05
C VAL A 333 1.36 -7.03 -21.57
N LEU A 334 1.36 -6.78 -22.88
CA LEU A 334 2.27 -5.79 -23.48
C LEU A 334 1.88 -4.38 -23.03
N ASN A 335 2.87 -3.60 -22.65
CA ASN A 335 2.67 -2.21 -22.24
C ASN A 335 2.29 -1.36 -23.47
N HIS A 336 1.13 -0.71 -23.39
CA HIS A 336 0.57 0.17 -24.42
C HIS A 336 0.34 1.59 -23.89
N ARG A 337 0.87 1.93 -22.71
CA ARG A 337 0.62 3.17 -21.98
C ARG A 337 1.87 4.06 -21.96
N ASP A 338 1.65 5.37 -21.96
CA ASP A 338 2.69 6.39 -21.78
C ASP A 338 2.91 6.77 -20.28
N PHE A 339 2.47 5.92 -19.36
CA PHE A 339 2.56 6.14 -17.91
C PHE A 339 3.88 5.65 -17.31
N PHE A 340 4.29 4.43 -17.70
CA PHE A 340 5.53 3.81 -17.22
C PHE A 340 6.74 4.27 -18.03
N THR A 341 7.94 4.04 -17.50
CA THR A 341 9.18 4.35 -18.23
C THR A 341 9.28 3.54 -19.54
N PRO A 342 9.84 4.10 -20.63
CA PRO A 342 9.78 3.48 -21.97
C PRO A 342 10.45 2.11 -22.10
N ASP A 343 11.35 1.73 -21.19
CA ASP A 343 12.03 0.44 -21.11
C ASP A 343 11.11 -0.70 -20.64
N ASN A 344 10.00 -0.39 -19.96
CA ASN A 344 9.03 -1.38 -19.50
C ASN A 344 8.09 -1.80 -20.65
N LYS A 345 8.46 -2.85 -21.39
CA LYS A 345 7.66 -3.40 -22.50
C LYS A 345 6.50 -4.30 -22.06
N VAL A 346 6.54 -4.79 -20.83
CA VAL A 346 5.54 -5.67 -20.23
C VAL A 346 5.00 -4.99 -18.98
N MET A 347 3.72 -5.19 -18.71
CA MET A 347 3.07 -4.77 -17.48
C MET A 347 2.07 -5.84 -17.02
N TYR A 348 1.66 -5.74 -15.76
CA TYR A 348 0.89 -6.77 -15.07
C TYR A 348 -0.53 -6.28 -14.81
N LEU A 349 -1.50 -6.80 -15.58
CA LEU A 349 -2.91 -6.47 -15.46
C LEU A 349 -3.51 -7.09 -14.19
N SER A 350 -4.25 -6.27 -13.47
CA SER A 350 -5.05 -6.64 -12.31
C SER A 350 -6.43 -5.95 -12.33
N GLY A 351 -7.23 -6.19 -11.29
CA GLY A 351 -8.56 -5.58 -11.16
C GLY A 351 -9.66 -6.34 -11.90
N GLN A 352 -10.65 -5.62 -12.40
CA GLN A 352 -11.95 -6.12 -12.84
C GLN A 352 -11.91 -7.22 -13.92
N PRO A 353 -11.20 -7.07 -15.07
CA PRO A 353 -11.18 -8.12 -16.09
C PRO A 353 -10.58 -9.43 -15.56
N LEU A 354 -9.58 -9.32 -14.69
CA LEU A 354 -8.91 -10.48 -14.10
C LEU A 354 -9.86 -11.32 -13.24
N HIS A 355 -10.91 -10.71 -12.65
CA HIS A 355 -11.91 -11.44 -11.87
C HIS A 355 -12.62 -12.51 -12.69
N VAL A 356 -13.07 -12.17 -13.90
CA VAL A 356 -13.84 -13.08 -14.76
C VAL A 356 -12.96 -14.23 -15.25
N ILE A 357 -11.78 -13.90 -15.79
CA ILE A 357 -10.80 -14.89 -16.24
C ILE A 357 -10.44 -15.86 -15.11
N THR A 358 -10.15 -15.33 -13.93
CA THR A 358 -9.70 -16.13 -12.79
C THR A 358 -10.82 -16.97 -12.19
N MET A 359 -12.06 -16.45 -12.11
CA MET A 359 -13.21 -17.23 -11.67
C MET A 359 -13.48 -18.40 -12.63
N THR A 360 -13.39 -18.19 -13.95
CA THR A 360 -13.54 -19.26 -14.95
C THR A 360 -12.45 -20.33 -14.78
N LEU A 361 -11.19 -19.93 -14.67
CA LEU A 361 -10.07 -20.85 -14.40
C LEU A 361 -10.29 -21.63 -13.10
N THR A 362 -10.78 -20.96 -12.05
CA THR A 362 -11.02 -21.58 -10.75
C THR A 362 -12.13 -22.63 -10.80
N ASP A 363 -13.21 -22.39 -11.57
CA ASP A 363 -14.28 -23.38 -11.76
C ASP A 363 -13.77 -24.63 -12.50
N GLU A 364 -13.06 -24.44 -13.61
CA GLU A 364 -12.46 -25.56 -14.36
C GLU A 364 -11.49 -26.37 -13.49
N PHE A 365 -10.61 -25.68 -12.77
CA PHE A 365 -9.64 -26.31 -11.88
C PHE A 365 -10.31 -27.05 -10.72
N ARG A 366 -11.34 -26.45 -10.11
CA ARG A 366 -12.10 -27.07 -9.01
C ARG A 366 -12.85 -28.32 -9.47
N ARG A 367 -13.41 -28.33 -10.68
CA ARG A 367 -14.01 -29.55 -11.26
C ARG A 367 -12.99 -30.67 -11.45
N ALA A 368 -11.75 -30.33 -11.81
CA ALA A 368 -10.67 -31.30 -11.98
C ALA A 368 -10.09 -31.81 -10.65
N MET A 369 -9.98 -30.95 -9.64
CA MET A 369 -9.37 -31.29 -8.34
C MET A 369 -10.37 -31.86 -7.31
N GLY A 370 -11.66 -31.54 -7.45
CA GLY A 370 -12.70 -31.93 -6.50
C GLY A 370 -13.04 -30.85 -5.47
N ALA A 371 -14.16 -31.03 -4.79
CA ALA A 371 -14.79 -30.03 -3.93
C ALA A 371 -13.96 -29.66 -2.67
N GLU A 372 -13.17 -30.61 -2.17
CA GLU A 372 -12.43 -30.47 -0.91
C GLU A 372 -11.05 -29.79 -1.10
N PHE A 373 -10.61 -29.56 -2.34
CA PHE A 373 -9.29 -28.97 -2.57
C PHE A 373 -9.25 -27.51 -2.07
N PRO A 374 -8.31 -27.13 -1.18
CA PRO A 374 -8.22 -25.78 -0.65
C PRO A 374 -7.87 -24.74 -1.73
N ILE A 375 -8.68 -23.68 -1.80
CA ILE A 375 -8.48 -22.60 -2.77
C ILE A 375 -8.47 -21.24 -2.05
N SER A 376 -7.37 -20.51 -2.24
CA SER A 376 -7.28 -19.08 -1.98
C SER A 376 -7.63 -18.29 -3.25
N PHE A 377 -8.16 -17.07 -3.11
CA PHE A 377 -8.59 -16.27 -4.26
C PHE A 377 -8.12 -14.82 -4.18
N SER A 378 -7.66 -14.27 -5.31
CA SER A 378 -7.14 -12.91 -5.46
C SER A 378 -7.25 -12.43 -6.90
N ALA A 379 -8.41 -11.90 -7.29
CA ALA A 379 -8.59 -11.28 -8.61
C ALA A 379 -9.80 -10.35 -8.62
N GLY A 380 -9.57 -9.05 -8.81
CA GLY A 380 -10.63 -8.04 -8.98
C GLY A 380 -11.69 -8.02 -7.89
N ILE A 381 -11.31 -8.31 -6.65
CA ILE A 381 -12.23 -8.31 -5.51
C ILE A 381 -12.64 -6.87 -5.17
N SER A 382 -13.92 -6.68 -4.90
CA SER A 382 -14.55 -5.43 -4.49
C SER A 382 -15.73 -5.72 -3.56
N ALA A 383 -16.26 -4.70 -2.88
CA ALA A 383 -17.47 -4.84 -2.06
C ALA A 383 -18.65 -5.49 -2.80
N ALA A 384 -18.72 -5.31 -4.13
CA ALA A 384 -19.83 -5.76 -4.95
C ALA A 384 -19.75 -7.26 -5.33
N ASN A 385 -18.60 -7.92 -5.20
CA ASN A 385 -18.45 -9.35 -5.51
C ASN A 385 -17.91 -10.17 -4.32
N PHE A 386 -17.31 -9.53 -3.32
CA PHE A 386 -16.74 -10.21 -2.16
C PHE A 386 -17.70 -11.22 -1.48
N PRO A 387 -18.99 -10.91 -1.23
CA PRO A 387 -19.90 -11.89 -0.65
C PRO A 387 -20.13 -13.13 -1.53
N ASN A 388 -20.15 -12.96 -2.86
CA ASN A 388 -20.31 -14.09 -3.77
C ASN A 388 -19.06 -14.98 -3.78
N VAL A 389 -17.87 -14.38 -3.71
CA VAL A 389 -16.58 -15.08 -3.64
C VAL A 389 -16.45 -15.85 -2.32
N VAL A 390 -16.90 -15.26 -1.19
CA VAL A 390 -17.02 -15.98 0.09
C VAL A 390 -17.98 -17.16 -0.02
N ALA A 391 -19.11 -17.01 -0.71
CA ALA A 391 -20.06 -18.11 -0.93
C ALA A 391 -19.48 -19.25 -1.77
N CYS A 392 -18.45 -18.99 -2.59
CA CYS A 392 -17.68 -20.01 -3.29
C CYS A 392 -16.72 -20.79 -2.36
N GLY A 393 -16.64 -20.45 -1.07
CA GLY A 393 -15.81 -21.16 -0.09
C GLY A 393 -14.30 -20.98 -0.29
N PHE A 394 -13.87 -19.87 -0.87
CA PHE A 394 -12.45 -19.54 -0.99
C PHE A 394 -11.91 -18.96 0.33
N VAL A 395 -10.74 -19.42 0.77
CA VAL A 395 -10.05 -18.93 1.97
C VAL A 395 -8.53 -19.02 1.79
N PRO A 396 -7.76 -17.93 2.01
CA PRO A 396 -8.22 -16.55 2.14
C PRO A 396 -8.73 -15.98 0.82
N ILE A 397 -9.45 -14.86 0.92
CA ILE A 397 -9.76 -13.97 -0.19
C ILE A 397 -8.95 -12.68 0.02
N THR A 398 -7.97 -12.46 -0.84
CA THR A 398 -7.06 -11.32 -0.70
C THR A 398 -7.32 -10.20 -1.70
N VAL A 399 -7.07 -8.96 -1.29
CA VAL A 399 -7.29 -7.73 -2.08
C VAL A 399 -6.01 -6.91 -2.25
N SER A 400 -5.84 -6.27 -3.41
CA SER A 400 -4.75 -5.31 -3.65
C SER A 400 -5.25 -4.09 -4.43
N THR A 401 -5.66 -4.27 -5.69
CA THR A 401 -6.07 -3.14 -6.56
C THR A 401 -7.22 -2.31 -6.03
N ASP A 402 -8.17 -2.90 -5.31
CA ASP A 402 -9.26 -2.14 -4.69
C ASP A 402 -8.73 -1.23 -3.57
N LEU A 403 -7.72 -1.66 -2.80
CA LEU A 403 -7.09 -0.89 -1.73
C LEU A 403 -6.19 0.26 -2.25
N LEU A 404 -5.90 0.31 -3.55
CA LEU A 404 -5.21 1.43 -4.20
C LEU A 404 -6.18 2.53 -4.63
N ARG A 405 -7.50 2.32 -4.54
CA ARG A 405 -8.53 3.30 -4.92
C ARG A 405 -8.93 4.18 -3.73
N PRO A 406 -9.63 5.31 -3.95
CA PRO A 406 -10.11 6.17 -2.87
C PRO A 406 -10.84 5.40 -1.75
N GLY A 407 -10.44 5.68 -0.52
CA GLY A 407 -10.82 4.94 0.68
C GLY A 407 -9.73 3.99 1.20
N GLY A 408 -8.80 3.56 0.33
CA GLY A 408 -7.59 2.85 0.76
C GLY A 408 -7.87 1.56 1.52
N TYR A 409 -7.09 1.34 2.58
CA TYR A 409 -7.32 0.30 3.58
C TYR A 409 -8.78 0.25 4.08
N GLY A 410 -9.38 1.41 4.34
CA GLY A 410 -10.75 1.53 4.86
C GLY A 410 -11.84 0.94 3.96
N ARG A 411 -11.52 0.57 2.72
CA ARG A 411 -12.44 -0.15 1.83
C ARG A 411 -12.73 -1.57 2.32
N MET A 412 -11.82 -2.20 3.07
CA MET A 412 -12.04 -3.53 3.66
C MET A 412 -13.25 -3.57 4.60
N GLN A 413 -13.52 -2.49 5.33
CA GLN A 413 -14.73 -2.32 6.13
C GLN A 413 -15.99 -2.54 5.28
N SER A 414 -16.07 -1.90 4.11
CA SER A 414 -17.23 -2.03 3.20
C SER A 414 -17.37 -3.42 2.59
N LEU A 415 -16.27 -4.16 2.38
CA LEU A 415 -16.33 -5.56 1.96
C LEU A 415 -17.01 -6.42 3.03
N LEU A 416 -16.62 -6.25 4.30
CA LEU A 416 -17.16 -7.01 5.43
C LEU A 416 -18.61 -6.62 5.74
N GLU A 417 -18.96 -5.34 5.68
CA GLU A 417 -20.34 -4.87 5.81
C GLU A 417 -21.24 -5.43 4.70
N GLY A 418 -20.73 -5.46 3.47
CA GLY A 418 -21.40 -6.08 2.33
C GLY A 418 -21.67 -7.58 2.56
N LEU A 419 -20.68 -8.30 3.10
CA LEU A 419 -20.83 -9.72 3.47
C LEU A 419 -21.90 -9.90 4.55
N ILE A 420 -21.82 -9.16 5.66
CA ILE A 420 -22.79 -9.24 6.76
C ILE A 420 -24.22 -8.96 6.25
N SER A 421 -24.38 -7.95 5.39
CA SER A 421 -25.65 -7.62 4.77
C SER A 421 -26.20 -8.80 3.94
N GLN A 422 -25.35 -9.45 3.14
CA GLN A 422 -25.74 -10.62 2.35
C GLN A 422 -26.03 -11.86 3.21
N MET A 423 -25.33 -12.07 4.32
CA MET A 423 -25.62 -13.14 5.27
C MET A 423 -27.01 -12.96 5.90
N LYS A 424 -27.35 -11.73 6.30
CA LYS A 424 -28.69 -11.39 6.80
C LYS A 424 -29.78 -11.67 5.75
N LYS A 425 -29.56 -11.25 4.49
CA LYS A 425 -30.51 -11.47 3.39
C LYS A 425 -30.65 -12.95 3.00
N SER A 426 -29.59 -13.75 3.16
CA SER A 426 -29.57 -15.17 2.82
C SER A 426 -30.08 -16.02 3.98
N GLY A 427 -31.32 -15.76 4.44
CA GLY A 427 -31.95 -16.52 5.52
C GLY A 427 -31.34 -16.32 6.91
N GLY A 428 -30.60 -15.22 7.14
CA GLY A 428 -30.04 -14.90 8.45
C GLY A 428 -28.87 -15.78 8.88
N ALA A 429 -28.00 -16.20 7.94
CA ALA A 429 -26.84 -17.03 8.24
C ALA A 429 -25.98 -16.42 9.37
N ARG A 430 -25.62 -17.24 10.36
CA ARG A 430 -24.83 -16.84 11.53
C ARG A 430 -23.35 -17.19 11.40
N THR A 431 -22.98 -18.07 10.46
CA THR A 431 -21.59 -18.46 10.19
C THR A 431 -21.30 -18.50 8.69
N ILE A 432 -20.02 -18.45 8.30
CA ILE A 432 -19.62 -18.60 6.89
C ILE A 432 -20.09 -19.93 6.26
N PRO A 433 -19.95 -21.10 6.93
CA PRO A 433 -20.50 -22.36 6.40
C PRO A 433 -22.02 -22.31 6.16
N GLU A 434 -22.79 -21.74 7.09
CA GLU A 434 -24.24 -21.56 6.89
C GLU A 434 -24.53 -20.67 5.68
N PHE A 435 -23.77 -19.58 5.53
CA PHE A 435 -23.93 -18.67 4.40
C PHE A 435 -23.66 -19.37 3.05
N ILE A 436 -22.59 -20.16 2.96
CA ILE A 436 -22.29 -20.97 1.76
C ILE A 436 -23.46 -21.90 1.40
N LEU A 437 -23.97 -22.64 2.39
CA LEU A 437 -25.11 -23.55 2.23
C LEU A 437 -26.38 -22.81 1.79
N HIS A 438 -26.72 -21.70 2.46
CA HIS A 438 -27.91 -20.91 2.15
C HIS A 438 -27.85 -20.34 0.73
N ARG A 439 -26.69 -19.83 0.31
CA ARG A 439 -26.49 -19.31 -1.07
C ARG A 439 -26.69 -20.39 -2.12
N ALA A 440 -26.16 -21.59 -1.90
CA ALA A 440 -26.35 -22.71 -2.83
C ALA A 440 -27.82 -23.13 -2.92
N GLN A 441 -28.52 -23.18 -1.78
CA GLN A 441 -29.94 -23.53 -1.73
C GLN A 441 -30.82 -22.52 -2.46
N VAL A 442 -30.56 -21.22 -2.31
CA VAL A 442 -31.29 -20.16 -3.03
C VAL A 442 -31.07 -20.28 -4.53
N ARG A 443 -29.81 -20.44 -4.96
CA ARG A 443 -29.43 -20.51 -6.38
C ARG A 443 -30.01 -21.75 -7.09
N LYS A 444 -30.10 -22.90 -6.41
CA LYS A 444 -30.69 -24.13 -6.97
C LYS A 444 -32.17 -24.04 -7.36
N ARG A 445 -32.87 -22.99 -6.94
CA ARG A 445 -34.30 -22.81 -7.26
C ARG A 445 -34.52 -21.77 -8.34
N ILE A 446 -33.45 -21.20 -8.90
CA ILE A 446 -33.50 -20.40 -10.12
C ILE A 446 -33.63 -21.38 -11.28
N PRO A 447 -34.70 -21.32 -12.09
CA PRO A 447 -34.89 -22.19 -13.25
C PRO A 447 -33.73 -22.10 -14.25
N ASP A 448 -33.36 -23.23 -14.87
CA ASP A 448 -32.23 -23.31 -15.83
C ASP A 448 -32.41 -22.41 -17.07
N ASP A 449 -33.64 -22.02 -17.40
CA ASP A 449 -34.02 -21.16 -18.53
C ASP A 449 -34.08 -19.65 -18.18
N CYS A 450 -33.85 -19.30 -16.92
CA CYS A 450 -33.87 -17.91 -16.47
C CYS A 450 -32.54 -17.23 -16.82
N GLN A 451 -32.55 -16.37 -17.86
CA GLN A 451 -31.44 -15.45 -18.09
C GLN A 451 -31.35 -14.50 -16.89
N VAL A 452 -30.32 -14.69 -16.07
CA VAL A 452 -30.25 -14.22 -14.68
C VAL A 452 -30.36 -12.69 -14.56
N GLU A 453 -31.57 -12.18 -14.37
CA GLU A 453 -31.78 -11.00 -13.52
C GLU A 453 -31.80 -11.45 -12.06
N ARG A 454 -31.01 -10.78 -11.21
CA ARG A 454 -30.75 -11.16 -9.82
C ARG A 454 -32.08 -11.43 -9.07
N PRO A 455 -32.21 -12.53 -8.31
CA PRO A 455 -33.45 -12.83 -7.60
C PRO A 455 -33.78 -11.73 -6.58
N ASN A 456 -35.04 -11.30 -6.56
CA ASN A 456 -35.55 -10.30 -5.63
C ASN A 456 -35.81 -10.89 -4.23
N GLU A 457 -35.97 -10.03 -3.22
CA GLU A 457 -36.03 -10.40 -1.79
C GLU A 457 -37.21 -11.33 -1.43
N GLU A 458 -38.27 -11.30 -2.23
CA GLU A 458 -39.49 -12.08 -2.02
C GLU A 458 -39.32 -13.55 -2.45
N LEU A 459 -38.61 -13.79 -3.56
CA LEU A 459 -38.29 -15.13 -4.03
C LEU A 459 -37.38 -15.87 -3.04
N ILE A 460 -36.42 -15.18 -2.42
CA ILE A 460 -35.50 -15.76 -1.41
C ILE A 460 -36.25 -16.26 -0.17
N ARG A 461 -37.30 -15.56 0.28
CA ARG A 461 -38.13 -15.95 1.44
C ARG A 461 -39.00 -17.19 1.17
N MET A 462 -39.63 -17.25 0.01
CA MET A 462 -40.53 -18.36 -0.37
C MET A 462 -39.80 -19.71 -0.51
N LEU A 463 -38.49 -19.65 -0.68
CA LEU A 463 -37.63 -20.77 -1.04
C LEU A 463 -36.95 -21.43 0.16
N SER A 464 -37.67 -21.68 1.25
CA SER A 464 -37.10 -22.21 2.51
C SER A 464 -37.37 -23.71 2.80
N ALA A 465 -37.96 -24.48 1.88
CA ALA A 465 -38.25 -25.92 2.09
C ALA A 465 -37.13 -26.87 1.57
N PRO A 466 -36.65 -27.86 2.34
CA PRO A 466 -35.45 -28.64 1.99
C PRO A 466 -35.72 -29.74 0.94
N ARG A 467 -34.90 -29.79 -0.12
CA ARG A 467 -34.69 -30.99 -0.94
C ARG A 467 -33.18 -31.16 -1.20
N THR A 468 -32.63 -32.28 -0.72
CA THR A 468 -31.21 -32.71 -0.72
C THR A 468 -30.23 -31.80 0.05
N ARG A 469 -29.60 -32.34 1.11
CA ARG A 469 -28.58 -31.63 1.91
C ARG A 469 -27.22 -31.75 1.21
N LEU A 470 -26.79 -30.69 0.52
CA LEU A 470 -25.41 -30.56 0.08
C LEU A 470 -24.48 -30.39 1.28
N SER A 471 -23.25 -30.90 1.19
CA SER A 471 -22.16 -30.49 2.08
C SER A 471 -21.75 -29.04 1.81
N VAL A 472 -20.92 -28.45 2.69
CA VAL A 472 -20.35 -27.12 2.47
C VAL A 472 -19.48 -27.11 1.22
N ALA A 473 -18.62 -28.13 1.04
CA ALA A 473 -17.74 -28.24 -0.12
C ALA A 473 -18.52 -28.38 -1.44
N GLU A 474 -19.57 -29.22 -1.47
CA GLU A 474 -20.42 -29.35 -2.66
C GLU A 474 -21.18 -28.05 -2.96
N SER A 475 -21.63 -27.35 -1.92
CA SER A 475 -22.25 -26.03 -2.03
C SER A 475 -21.28 -24.98 -2.58
N SER A 476 -20.01 -25.02 -2.17
CA SER A 476 -18.95 -24.16 -2.69
C SER A 476 -18.70 -24.38 -4.18
N VAL A 477 -18.62 -25.63 -4.65
CA VAL A 477 -18.52 -25.96 -6.09
C VAL A 477 -19.71 -25.39 -6.84
N TRP A 478 -20.93 -25.68 -6.38
CA TRP A 478 -22.15 -25.19 -7.02
C TRP A 478 -22.19 -23.66 -7.10
N ASN A 479 -21.84 -23.00 -6.00
CA ASN A 479 -21.77 -21.55 -5.95
C ASN A 479 -20.75 -20.98 -6.94
N THR A 480 -19.62 -21.67 -7.14
CA THR A 480 -18.58 -21.27 -8.10
C THR A 480 -19.10 -21.38 -9.53
N THR A 481 -19.64 -22.54 -9.91
CA THR A 481 -20.24 -22.76 -11.24
C THR A 481 -21.33 -21.74 -11.54
N PHE A 482 -22.21 -21.47 -10.57
CA PHE A 482 -23.29 -20.51 -10.73
C PHE A 482 -22.76 -19.09 -10.95
N GLU A 483 -21.74 -18.65 -10.20
CA GLU A 483 -21.13 -17.34 -10.43
C GLU A 483 -20.50 -17.28 -11.83
N VAL A 484 -19.72 -18.28 -12.23
CA VAL A 484 -19.07 -18.32 -13.55
C VAL A 484 -20.07 -18.24 -14.71
N ALA A 485 -21.24 -18.86 -14.58
CA ALA A 485 -22.27 -18.82 -15.62
C ALA A 485 -22.80 -17.41 -15.91
N GLY A 486 -22.80 -16.50 -14.92
CA GLY A 486 -23.37 -15.15 -15.05
C GLY A 486 -22.37 -14.01 -15.16
N ILE A 487 -21.15 -14.17 -14.63
CA ILE A 487 -20.17 -13.06 -14.51
C ILE A 487 -19.72 -12.47 -15.85
N GLY A 488 -19.69 -13.26 -16.93
CA GLY A 488 -19.32 -12.77 -18.26
C GLY A 488 -20.32 -11.74 -18.81
N ASN A 489 -21.58 -11.80 -18.38
CA ASN A 489 -22.64 -10.87 -18.79
C ASN A 489 -22.76 -9.66 -17.85
N ASP A 490 -22.03 -9.62 -16.74
CA ASP A 490 -22.14 -8.54 -15.78
C ASP A 490 -21.36 -7.30 -16.27
N PRO A 491 -22.06 -6.17 -16.58
CA PRO A 491 -21.42 -5.00 -17.16
C PRO A 491 -20.30 -4.42 -16.30
N ARG A 492 -20.28 -4.70 -14.99
CA ARG A 492 -19.24 -4.23 -14.06
C ARG A 492 -17.83 -4.65 -14.48
N TYR A 493 -17.68 -5.76 -15.20
CA TYR A 493 -16.37 -6.27 -15.63
C TYR A 493 -16.00 -5.83 -17.04
N HIS A 494 -16.95 -5.31 -17.82
CA HIS A 494 -16.76 -4.94 -19.22
C HIS A 494 -15.92 -3.66 -19.36
N ALA A 495 -15.13 -3.58 -20.43
CA ALA A 495 -14.28 -2.43 -20.74
C ALA A 495 -15.10 -1.12 -20.79
N ALA A 496 -16.32 -1.17 -21.34
CA ALA A 496 -17.21 -0.01 -21.42
C ALA A 496 -17.48 0.66 -20.06
N GLN A 497 -17.54 -0.11 -18.96
CA GLN A 497 -17.75 0.43 -17.61
C GLN A 497 -16.45 0.79 -16.89
N ASN A 498 -15.32 0.28 -17.36
CA ASN A 498 -14.01 0.44 -16.76
C ASN A 498 -13.08 1.36 -17.56
N ARG A 499 -13.60 2.21 -18.46
CA ARG A 499 -12.78 3.21 -19.20
C ARG A 499 -12.69 4.58 -18.54
N LYS A 500 -13.47 4.82 -17.48
CA LYS A 500 -13.50 6.12 -16.80
C LYS A 500 -12.17 6.39 -16.12
N VAL A 501 -11.67 7.60 -16.29
CA VAL A 501 -10.47 8.11 -15.63
C VAL A 501 -10.86 9.02 -14.44
N PRO A 502 -10.02 9.17 -13.41
CA PRO A 502 -10.25 10.11 -12.34
C PRO A 502 -10.39 11.53 -12.89
N LYS A 503 -11.37 12.29 -12.37
CA LYS A 503 -11.60 13.67 -12.81
C LYS A 503 -10.44 14.56 -12.34
N ARG A 504 -9.85 15.29 -13.29
CA ARG A 504 -8.91 16.39 -13.03
C ARG A 504 -9.64 17.73 -13.14
N ILE A 505 -9.15 18.73 -12.41
CA ILE A 505 -9.50 20.14 -12.55
C ILE A 505 -8.32 20.87 -13.17
N ASP A 506 -8.58 22.02 -13.79
CA ASP A 506 -7.55 22.87 -14.38
C ASP A 506 -6.82 23.68 -13.29
N SER A 507 -6.09 22.97 -12.43
CA SER A 507 -5.27 23.50 -11.34
C SER A 507 -4.02 22.64 -11.17
N HIS A 508 -2.92 23.27 -10.77
CA HIS A 508 -1.66 22.60 -10.49
C HIS A 508 -1.38 22.61 -8.99
N LEU A 509 -0.93 21.47 -8.47
CA LEU A 509 -0.44 21.40 -7.10
C LEU A 509 0.79 22.29 -6.92
N GLU A 510 0.75 23.06 -5.84
CA GLU A 510 1.89 23.79 -5.32
C GLU A 510 2.37 23.19 -3.99
N THR A 511 3.47 23.75 -3.46
CA THR A 511 4.06 23.35 -2.17
C THR A 511 3.05 23.47 -1.04
N PHE A 512 2.38 24.61 -0.94
CA PHE A 512 1.27 24.84 -0.02
C PHE A 512 -0.05 24.80 -0.77
N ASP A 513 -1.11 24.49 -0.03
CA ASP A 513 -2.50 24.45 -0.43
C ASP A 513 -2.83 23.37 -1.48
N CYS A 514 -4.01 22.80 -1.34
CA CYS A 514 -4.63 21.98 -2.37
C CYS A 514 -6.13 22.20 -2.24
N ILE A 515 -6.93 21.70 -3.18
CA ILE A 515 -8.40 21.81 -3.08
C ILE A 515 -9.03 20.96 -1.95
N THR A 516 -8.23 20.59 -0.95
CA THR A 516 -8.60 19.92 0.30
C THR A 516 -9.43 18.66 0.09
N CYS A 517 -9.09 17.89 -0.94
CA CYS A 517 -9.79 16.65 -1.25
C CYS A 517 -9.26 15.42 -0.50
N ASP A 518 -8.11 15.53 0.17
CA ASP A 518 -7.36 14.52 0.95
C ASP A 518 -7.14 13.12 0.33
N LYS A 519 -7.55 12.90 -0.93
CA LYS A 519 -7.52 11.61 -1.62
C LYS A 519 -6.15 10.93 -1.64
N CYS A 520 -5.06 11.69 -1.63
CA CYS A 520 -3.70 11.16 -1.65
C CYS A 520 -3.34 10.38 -0.38
N MET A 521 -4.03 10.65 0.72
CA MET A 521 -3.79 10.02 2.02
C MET A 521 -4.21 8.54 1.98
N PRO A 522 -5.50 8.19 1.74
CA PRO A 522 -5.92 6.79 1.75
C PRO A 522 -5.40 5.97 0.57
N VAL A 523 -5.11 6.58 -0.59
CA VAL A 523 -4.62 5.83 -1.77
C VAL A 523 -3.12 5.51 -1.69
N CYS A 524 -2.38 6.08 -0.74
CA CYS A 524 -0.97 5.75 -0.55
C CYS A 524 -0.86 4.40 0.16
N PRO A 525 -0.35 3.34 -0.49
CA PRO A 525 -0.25 2.04 0.17
C PRO A 525 0.71 2.10 1.36
N ASN A 526 1.79 2.87 1.29
CA ASN A 526 2.81 2.89 2.34
C ASN A 526 2.51 3.84 3.52
N ALA A 527 1.38 4.57 3.47
CA ALA A 527 1.04 5.64 4.42
C ALA A 527 2.14 6.73 4.52
N ALA A 528 2.72 7.10 3.38
CA ALA A 528 3.77 8.10 3.28
C ALA A 528 3.26 9.54 3.37
N ASN A 529 2.04 9.80 2.89
CA ASN A 529 1.45 11.14 2.99
C ASN A 529 0.91 11.36 4.41
N PHE A 530 1.14 12.53 4.97
CA PHE A 530 0.66 12.94 6.30
C PHE A 530 0.20 14.40 6.31
N THR A 531 -0.60 14.78 7.30
CA THR A 531 -1.10 16.14 7.47
C THR A 531 -0.37 16.91 8.56
N TYR A 532 -0.27 18.23 8.40
CA TYR A 532 0.27 19.13 9.43
C TYR A 532 -0.47 20.47 9.42
N PRO A 533 -0.67 21.12 10.59
CA PRO A 533 -1.31 22.42 10.65
C PRO A 533 -0.33 23.54 10.24
N THR A 534 -0.86 24.63 9.71
CA THR A 534 -0.11 25.88 9.46
C THR A 534 -1.08 27.06 9.53
N PRO A 535 -0.67 28.27 9.94
CA PRO A 535 -1.56 29.43 9.89
C PRO A 535 -1.90 29.83 8.45
N LYS A 536 -3.15 30.28 8.23
CA LYS A 536 -3.53 30.98 7.01
C LYS A 536 -2.92 32.38 7.03
N ILE A 537 -2.15 32.72 6.02
CA ILE A 537 -1.36 33.96 5.97
C ILE A 537 -1.29 34.48 4.55
N ALA A 538 -1.14 35.79 4.40
CA ALA A 538 -0.89 36.40 3.12
C ALA A 538 -0.14 37.73 3.32
N PHE A 539 1.09 37.83 2.84
CA PHE A 539 1.93 39.01 3.02
C PHE A 539 2.91 39.19 1.85
N ASP A 540 3.39 40.42 1.68
CA ASP A 540 4.38 40.75 0.67
C ASP A 540 5.78 40.72 1.30
N TYR A 541 6.78 40.27 0.53
CA TYR A 541 8.18 40.20 0.93
C TYR A 541 9.09 40.58 -0.24
N HIS A 542 10.37 40.80 0.04
CA HIS A 542 11.39 41.08 -0.97
C HIS A 542 12.55 40.10 -0.81
N ASP A 543 13.10 39.60 -1.92
CA ASP A 543 14.42 38.97 -1.84
C ASP A 543 15.46 40.01 -1.39
N ILE A 544 16.51 39.57 -0.70
CA ILE A 544 17.58 40.47 -0.24
C ILE A 544 18.75 40.36 -1.24
N LEU A 545 19.07 41.48 -1.90
CA LEU A 545 20.23 41.59 -2.78
C LEU A 545 21.43 42.02 -1.96
N VAL A 546 22.41 41.15 -1.84
CA VAL A 546 23.61 41.31 -1.00
C VAL A 546 24.80 41.66 -1.87
N SER A 547 25.59 42.66 -1.48
CA SER A 547 26.80 43.07 -2.22
C SER A 547 27.94 43.40 -1.26
N PRO A 548 29.20 43.33 -1.72
CA PRO A 548 30.34 43.86 -0.97
C PRO A 548 30.13 45.35 -0.66
N LEU A 549 30.38 45.76 0.58
CA LEU A 549 30.35 47.16 0.96
C LEU A 549 31.54 47.88 0.31
N ASP A 550 31.28 49.00 -0.36
CA ASP A 550 32.29 49.83 -1.07
C ASP A 550 33.12 49.07 -2.13
N GLY A 551 32.64 47.91 -2.61
CA GLY A 551 33.37 47.05 -3.56
C GLY A 551 34.54 46.28 -2.95
N GLU A 552 34.72 46.33 -1.62
CA GLU A 552 35.74 45.55 -0.93
C GLU A 552 35.25 44.12 -0.70
N SER A 553 35.88 43.14 -1.37
CA SER A 553 35.55 41.72 -1.17
C SER A 553 36.05 41.24 0.20
N ARG A 554 35.22 41.42 1.24
CA ARG A 554 35.38 40.85 2.58
C ARG A 554 34.07 40.21 3.05
N SER A 555 34.17 39.12 3.80
CA SER A 555 33.03 38.31 4.25
C SER A 555 32.15 38.99 5.31
N ASP A 556 32.68 39.99 6.01
CA ASP A 556 32.06 40.71 7.14
C ASP A 556 31.61 42.15 6.80
N ARG A 557 31.91 42.64 5.58
CA ARG A 557 31.54 43.99 5.11
C ARG A 557 30.57 43.90 3.94
N LEU A 558 29.29 43.73 4.26
CA LEU A 558 28.22 43.59 3.27
C LEU A 558 27.24 44.76 3.34
N THR A 559 26.68 45.12 2.19
CA THR A 559 25.49 45.99 2.08
C THR A 559 24.33 45.19 1.47
N HIS A 560 23.11 45.64 1.71
CA HIS A 560 21.93 44.99 1.16
C HIS A 560 20.89 46.00 0.67
N ARG A 561 20.07 45.57 -0.29
CA ARG A 561 18.85 46.26 -0.70
C ARG A 561 17.73 45.28 -0.99
N ASN A 562 16.51 45.77 -1.01
CA ASN A 562 15.36 44.97 -1.41
C ASN A 562 15.35 44.76 -2.92
N GLY A 563 15.15 43.51 -3.34
CA GLY A 563 14.78 43.17 -4.71
C GLY A 563 13.29 43.44 -4.98
N ASP A 564 12.77 42.80 -6.02
CA ASP A 564 11.37 42.93 -6.40
C ASP A 564 10.43 42.38 -5.31
N SER A 565 9.28 43.05 -5.15
CA SER A 565 8.23 42.60 -4.24
C SER A 565 7.58 41.32 -4.75
N ARG A 566 7.33 40.38 -3.84
CA ARG A 566 6.68 39.10 -4.08
C ARG A 566 5.62 38.81 -3.04
N ARG A 567 4.65 37.97 -3.38
CA ARG A 567 3.59 37.52 -2.49
C ARG A 567 3.93 36.15 -1.90
N PHE A 568 3.73 35.98 -0.60
CA PHE A 568 3.67 34.68 0.06
C PHE A 568 2.27 34.48 0.62
N GLU A 569 1.65 33.36 0.31
CA GLU A 569 0.28 33.08 0.70
C GLU A 569 0.10 31.60 1.02
N ILE A 570 -0.63 31.32 2.11
CA ILE A 570 -1.14 30.01 2.47
C ILE A 570 -2.60 30.22 2.86
N THR A 571 -3.49 29.57 2.13
CA THR A 571 -4.93 29.72 2.24
C THR A 571 -5.58 28.60 3.03
N GLU A 572 -4.92 27.44 3.16
CA GLU A 572 -5.40 26.30 3.94
C GLU A 572 -4.66 26.12 5.26
N SER A 573 -5.41 25.83 6.33
CA SER A 573 -4.84 25.68 7.67
C SER A 573 -4.30 24.27 7.94
N MET A 574 -4.64 23.31 7.08
CA MET A 574 -4.14 21.95 7.11
C MET A 574 -3.46 21.66 5.79
N GLN A 575 -2.19 21.31 5.87
CA GLN A 575 -1.34 21.02 4.72
C GLN A 575 -1.02 19.54 4.66
N ILE A 576 -0.57 19.10 3.49
CA ILE A 576 -0.15 17.72 3.23
C ILE A 576 1.34 17.73 2.94
N ALA A 577 2.05 16.76 3.52
CA ALA A 577 3.45 16.47 3.24
C ALA A 577 3.61 14.98 2.91
N CYS A 578 4.75 14.64 2.32
CA CYS A 578 5.15 13.27 2.03
C CYS A 578 6.35 12.91 2.91
N TYR A 579 6.35 11.73 3.52
CA TYR A 579 7.51 11.19 4.22
C TYR A 579 8.29 10.29 3.27
N SER A 580 9.49 10.75 2.86
CA SER A 580 10.28 10.15 1.79
C SER A 580 10.63 8.69 2.07
N ASP A 581 10.98 8.40 3.32
CA ASP A 581 11.40 7.07 3.77
C ASP A 581 10.28 6.02 3.58
N PHE A 582 9.00 6.43 3.50
CA PHE A 582 7.88 5.53 3.19
C PHE A 582 7.45 5.60 1.72
N CYS A 583 7.93 6.58 0.96
CA CYS A 583 7.49 6.84 -0.40
C CYS A 583 8.40 6.15 -1.41
N ASN A 584 7.89 5.13 -2.09
CA ASN A 584 8.56 4.48 -3.21
C ASN A 584 8.24 5.12 -4.57
N GLU A 585 7.61 6.31 -4.58
CA GLU A 585 7.21 7.02 -5.81
C GLU A 585 6.34 6.17 -6.75
N CYS A 586 5.49 5.28 -6.23
CA CYS A 586 4.64 4.41 -7.05
C CYS A 586 3.70 5.15 -8.02
N GLY A 587 3.44 6.45 -7.79
CA GLY A 587 2.61 7.30 -8.64
C GLY A 587 1.12 7.28 -8.31
N ASN A 588 0.64 6.33 -7.51
CA ASN A 588 -0.80 6.14 -7.30
C ASN A 588 -1.52 7.36 -6.68
N CYS A 589 -0.82 8.14 -5.85
CA CYS A 589 -1.40 9.37 -5.29
C CYS A 589 -1.58 10.49 -6.33
N ASP A 590 -0.78 10.52 -7.41
CA ASP A 590 -0.99 11.44 -8.52
C ASP A 590 -2.22 11.01 -9.32
N THR A 591 -2.35 9.72 -9.66
CA THR A 591 -3.49 9.18 -10.43
C THR A 591 -4.85 9.67 -9.93
N PHE A 592 -5.05 9.73 -8.61
CA PHE A 592 -6.31 10.15 -7.99
C PHE A 592 -6.34 11.62 -7.54
N CYS A 593 -5.22 12.34 -7.63
CA CYS A 593 -5.19 13.76 -7.34
C CYS A 593 -6.03 14.51 -8.39
N PRO A 594 -6.97 15.36 -7.99
CA PRO A 594 -7.74 16.17 -8.94
C PRO A 594 -6.89 17.27 -9.58
N GLU A 595 -5.77 17.65 -8.99
CA GLU A 595 -4.86 18.69 -9.48
C GLU A 595 -3.65 18.06 -10.18
N TYR A 596 -3.03 18.78 -11.11
CA TYR A 596 -1.87 18.30 -11.86
C TYR A 596 -0.57 18.45 -11.05
N GLY A 597 0.37 17.53 -11.26
CA GLY A 597 1.73 17.61 -10.71
C GLY A 597 2.07 16.55 -9.66
N GLY A 598 1.08 15.87 -9.07
CA GLY A 598 1.29 14.74 -8.17
C GLY A 598 1.71 15.12 -6.73
N PRO A 599 1.02 14.61 -5.69
CA PRO A 599 1.36 14.92 -4.30
C PRO A 599 2.80 14.59 -3.91
N TYR A 600 3.31 13.41 -4.30
CA TYR A 600 4.67 12.97 -3.96
C TYR A 600 5.78 13.79 -4.63
N ILE A 601 5.45 14.62 -5.62
CA ILE A 601 6.38 15.49 -6.34
C ILE A 601 6.28 16.93 -5.81
N LYS A 602 5.05 17.45 -5.67
CA LYS A 602 4.80 18.87 -5.41
C LYS A 602 4.70 19.22 -3.92
N LYS A 603 4.26 18.28 -3.08
CA LYS A 603 4.13 18.52 -1.64
C LYS A 603 5.50 18.42 -0.94
N PRO A 604 5.68 19.16 0.17
CA PRO A 604 6.89 19.10 0.97
C PRO A 604 7.22 17.65 1.30
N THR A 605 8.45 17.24 0.99
CA THR A 605 8.93 15.88 1.26
C THR A 605 9.90 15.94 2.43
N PHE A 606 9.65 15.16 3.47
CA PHE A 606 10.50 15.06 4.66
C PHE A 606 11.22 13.73 4.72
N PHE A 607 12.51 13.78 5.04
CA PHE A 607 13.37 12.62 5.24
C PHE A 607 13.50 12.34 6.73
N GLY A 608 13.56 11.05 7.10
CA GLY A 608 13.65 10.64 8.50
C GLY A 608 15.01 10.89 9.14
N SER A 609 16.05 11.08 8.33
CA SER A 609 17.39 11.35 8.81
C SER A 609 18.18 12.22 7.84
N GLU A 610 19.21 12.88 8.36
CA GLU A 610 20.15 13.64 7.54
C GLU A 610 20.85 12.75 6.53
N ARG A 611 21.19 11.52 6.94
CA ARG A 611 21.76 10.50 6.06
C ARG A 611 20.84 10.16 4.88
N SER A 612 19.54 9.91 5.11
CA SER A 612 18.61 9.59 4.01
C SER A 612 18.42 10.79 3.09
N TRP A 613 18.37 12.02 3.63
CA TRP A 613 18.32 13.25 2.83
C TRP A 613 19.58 13.49 1.97
N GLU A 614 20.76 13.20 2.50
CA GLU A 614 22.04 13.29 1.78
C GLU A 614 22.14 12.24 0.67
N GLN A 615 21.80 10.99 0.98
CA GLN A 615 21.82 9.89 0.01
C GLN A 615 20.82 10.08 -1.13
N ALA A 616 19.70 10.76 -0.87
CA ALA A 616 18.69 11.05 -1.88
C ALA A 616 19.07 12.18 -2.85
N ALA A 617 20.21 12.87 -2.67
CA ALA A 617 20.65 13.89 -3.62
C ALA A 617 20.67 13.35 -5.07
N PRO A 618 20.21 14.11 -6.08
CA PRO A 618 19.82 15.53 -6.03
C PRO A 618 18.35 15.80 -5.66
N ARG A 619 17.56 14.81 -5.21
CA ARG A 619 16.12 14.95 -4.92
C ARG A 619 15.81 16.07 -3.92
N ASP A 620 14.89 16.97 -4.23
CA ASP A 620 14.46 18.03 -3.31
C ASP A 620 13.73 17.47 -2.08
N GLY A 621 13.74 18.25 -0.99
CA GLY A 621 13.04 17.93 0.26
C GLY A 621 13.78 18.39 1.50
N PHE A 622 13.27 18.01 2.66
CA PHE A 622 13.63 18.61 3.95
C PHE A 622 14.02 17.54 4.97
N VAL A 623 14.92 17.90 5.87
CA VAL A 623 15.19 17.15 7.10
C VAL A 623 15.14 18.12 8.27
N ILE A 624 14.56 17.66 9.38
CA ILE A 624 14.41 18.44 10.61
C ILE A 624 15.20 17.77 11.71
N GLY A 625 15.74 18.57 12.63
CA GLY A 625 16.30 18.08 13.87
C GLY A 625 16.25 19.10 14.98
N GLN A 626 16.82 18.72 16.12
CA GLN A 626 16.88 19.54 17.33
C GLN A 626 18.34 19.87 17.65
N SER A 627 18.60 21.08 18.13
CA SER A 627 19.89 21.49 18.71
C SER A 627 19.68 22.09 20.11
N VAL A 628 20.77 22.42 20.79
CA VAL A 628 20.72 23.15 22.08
C VAL A 628 20.02 24.51 21.94
N GLN A 629 20.17 25.16 20.78
CA GLN A 629 19.62 26.49 20.51
C GLN A 629 18.14 26.46 20.13
N GLY A 630 17.64 25.30 19.69
CA GLY A 630 16.28 25.13 19.20
C GLY A 630 16.20 24.20 17.99
N PRO A 631 14.99 24.06 17.42
CA PRO A 631 14.76 23.23 16.25
C PRO A 631 15.36 23.86 14.99
N TRP A 632 15.73 23.02 14.03
CA TRP A 632 16.28 23.43 12.75
C TRP A 632 15.69 22.62 11.62
N ILE A 633 15.71 23.18 10.41
CA ILE A 633 15.34 22.53 9.16
C ILE A 633 16.43 22.77 8.12
N ARG A 634 16.84 21.71 7.42
CA ARG A 634 17.65 21.79 6.20
C ARG A 634 16.76 21.42 5.02
N GLY A 635 16.85 22.17 3.93
CA GLY A 635 16.04 21.96 2.73
C GLY A 635 16.90 21.97 1.48
N ARG A 636 16.64 21.04 0.57
CA ARG A 636 17.08 21.11 -0.84
C ARG A 636 15.88 21.58 -1.64
N ILE A 637 15.98 22.78 -2.20
CA ILE A 637 14.90 23.44 -2.94
C ILE A 637 15.47 23.86 -4.30
N LYS A 638 14.93 23.27 -5.37
CA LYS A 638 15.41 23.44 -6.75
C LYS A 638 16.93 23.19 -6.84
N GLY A 639 17.39 22.13 -6.18
CA GLY A 639 18.81 21.74 -6.13
C GLY A 639 19.71 22.59 -5.24
N ARG A 640 19.22 23.71 -4.67
CA ARG A 640 19.99 24.55 -3.73
C ARG A 640 19.73 24.14 -2.30
N VAL A 641 20.77 24.10 -1.48
CA VAL A 641 20.70 23.74 -0.06
C VAL A 641 20.53 24.99 0.79
N PHE A 642 19.55 24.95 1.68
CA PHE A 642 19.27 25.98 2.68
C PHE A 642 19.24 25.33 4.07
N ARG A 643 19.59 26.10 5.10
CA ARG A 643 19.44 25.74 6.50
C ARG A 643 18.77 26.89 7.24
N LEU A 644 17.74 26.58 8.02
CA LEU A 644 17.08 27.52 8.91
C LEU A 644 17.14 26.99 10.33
N MET A 645 17.57 27.83 11.26
CA MET A 645 17.66 27.51 12.69
C MET A 645 16.84 28.50 13.49
N ALA A 646 15.99 28.00 14.38
CA ALA A 646 15.33 28.81 15.40
C ALA A 646 16.23 28.88 16.64
N ALA A 647 16.66 30.09 17.02
CA ALA A 647 17.57 30.33 18.14
C ALA A 647 17.12 31.57 18.92
N ASP A 648 16.72 31.39 20.18
CA ASP A 648 16.44 32.46 21.16
C ASP A 648 15.75 33.72 20.59
N GLY A 649 14.55 33.55 20.03
CA GLY A 649 13.76 34.66 19.48
C GLY A 649 14.22 35.17 18.11
N HIS A 650 15.20 34.51 17.49
CA HIS A 650 15.73 34.79 16.15
C HIS A 650 15.60 33.58 15.23
N LEU A 651 15.66 33.84 13.92
CA LEU A 651 15.71 32.85 12.87
C LEU A 651 16.94 33.08 12.01
N VAL A 652 17.83 32.10 11.95
CA VAL A 652 19.09 32.19 11.19
C VAL A 652 18.97 31.34 9.94
N LEU A 653 19.00 31.99 8.77
CA LEU A 653 18.98 31.36 7.46
C LEU A 653 20.40 31.33 6.88
N ASP A 654 20.84 30.17 6.44
CA ASP A 654 22.09 29.95 5.70
C ASP A 654 21.74 29.34 4.34
N ASP A 655 22.13 29.98 3.24
CA ASP A 655 21.90 29.49 1.88
C ASP A 655 23.16 28.89 1.21
N GLY A 656 24.21 28.66 2.01
CA GLY A 656 25.52 28.17 1.58
C GLY A 656 26.46 29.27 1.06
N VAL A 657 25.96 30.48 0.83
CA VAL A 657 26.76 31.64 0.40
C VAL A 657 26.76 32.72 1.48
N VAL A 658 25.58 33.07 1.97
CA VAL A 658 25.37 34.04 3.04
C VAL A 658 24.53 33.45 4.15
N VAL A 659 24.74 34.01 5.35
CA VAL A 659 23.96 33.73 6.53
C VAL A 659 23.31 35.02 7.00
N ALA A 660 21.99 34.99 7.10
CA ALA A 660 21.15 36.11 7.50
C ALA A 660 20.41 35.78 8.80
N GLU A 661 20.48 36.69 9.76
CA GLU A 661 19.75 36.59 11.02
C GLU A 661 18.53 37.50 10.98
N PHE A 662 17.38 36.94 11.32
CA PHE A 662 16.09 37.63 11.33
C PHE A 662 15.51 37.65 12.74
N ASP A 663 14.85 38.74 13.09
CA ASP A 663 13.95 38.81 14.24
C ASP A 663 12.85 37.73 14.12
N GLY A 664 12.65 36.91 15.15
CA GLY A 664 11.69 35.82 15.09
C GLY A 664 10.22 36.26 15.04
N ALA A 665 9.92 37.48 15.52
CA ALA A 665 8.56 38.02 15.56
C ALA A 665 8.26 38.93 14.36
N THR A 666 9.20 39.82 14.01
CA THR A 666 9.00 40.84 12.97
C THR A 666 9.59 40.43 11.62
N HIS A 667 10.44 39.40 11.57
CA HIS A 667 11.19 38.96 10.39
C HIS A 667 12.07 40.06 9.77
N ALA A 668 12.42 41.09 10.54
CA ALA A 668 13.37 42.12 10.13
C ALA A 668 14.81 41.55 10.14
N LEU A 669 15.60 41.85 9.09
CA LEU A 669 17.01 41.49 9.03
C LEU A 669 17.80 42.21 10.14
N LYS A 670 18.56 41.45 10.94
CA LYS A 670 19.38 41.93 12.06
C LYS A 670 20.86 41.90 11.74
N ALA A 671 21.32 40.81 11.13
CA ALA A 671 22.73 40.61 10.78
C ALA A 671 22.84 39.84 9.47
N LEU A 672 23.96 40.04 8.78
CA LEU A 672 24.27 39.41 7.51
C LEU A 672 25.77 39.20 7.40
N HIS A 673 26.19 37.98 7.08
CA HIS A 673 27.60 37.64 6.82
C HIS A 673 27.70 36.65 5.66
N ALA A 674 28.84 36.63 4.98
CA ALA A 674 29.12 35.66 3.91
C ALA A 674 30.08 34.58 4.41
N HIS A 675 29.94 33.34 3.93
CA HIS A 675 30.89 32.26 4.22
C HIS A 675 32.26 32.51 3.59
N SER A 676 32.31 33.28 2.51
CA SER A 676 33.52 33.68 1.81
C SER A 676 33.33 35.10 1.24
N PRO A 677 34.42 35.84 0.98
CA PRO A 677 34.33 37.13 0.32
C PRO A 677 33.48 37.06 -0.97
N LEU A 678 32.48 37.94 -1.08
CA LEU A 678 31.63 37.99 -2.28
C LEU A 678 32.37 38.74 -3.39
N GLU A 679 32.40 38.15 -4.58
CA GLU A 679 32.98 38.80 -5.79
C GLU A 679 31.94 39.64 -6.54
N GLY A 680 30.65 39.47 -6.24
CA GLY A 680 29.55 40.17 -6.89
C GLY A 680 28.28 40.14 -6.06
N GLU A 681 27.18 40.56 -6.69
CA GLU A 681 25.87 40.55 -6.05
C GLU A 681 25.33 39.13 -5.90
N HIS A 682 24.79 38.83 -4.73
CA HIS A 682 24.14 37.56 -4.40
C HIS A 682 22.69 37.80 -4.00
N THR A 683 21.77 37.02 -4.55
CA THR A 683 20.35 37.08 -4.20
C THR A 683 20.02 36.05 -3.13
N LEU A 684 19.74 36.52 -1.91
CA LEU A 684 19.20 35.70 -0.84
C LEU A 684 17.69 35.53 -1.04
N ASN A 685 17.29 34.31 -1.38
CA ASN A 685 15.91 33.96 -1.73
C ASN A 685 15.04 33.83 -0.46
N LEU A 686 14.18 34.83 -0.20
CA LEU A 686 13.31 34.83 0.97
C LEU A 686 12.06 33.96 0.80
N TRP A 687 11.76 33.46 -0.41
CA TRP A 687 10.75 32.41 -0.54
C TRP A 687 11.17 31.15 0.22
N ALA A 688 12.44 30.75 0.10
CA ALA A 688 12.98 29.59 0.82
C ALA A 688 12.88 29.79 2.35
N TYR A 689 13.21 30.99 2.83
CA TYR A 689 13.05 31.38 4.24
C TYR A 689 11.62 31.21 4.73
N HIS A 690 10.65 31.82 4.04
CA HIS A 690 9.26 31.77 4.43
C HIS A 690 8.66 30.36 4.30
N THR A 691 9.03 29.60 3.27
CA THR A 691 8.66 28.19 3.16
C THR A 691 9.18 27.39 4.35
N MET A 692 10.48 27.46 4.63
CA MET A 692 11.11 26.66 5.69
C MET A 692 10.60 27.01 7.09
N ARG A 693 10.34 28.28 7.40
CA ARG A 693 9.81 28.66 8.72
C ARG A 693 8.37 28.13 8.93
N HIS A 694 7.53 28.15 7.89
CA HIS A 694 6.16 27.63 7.98
C HIS A 694 6.13 26.11 8.03
N LEU A 695 7.00 25.45 7.26
CA LEU A 695 7.19 24.01 7.36
C LEU A 695 7.67 23.60 8.75
N LEU A 696 8.73 24.24 9.26
CA LEU A 696 9.32 23.92 10.56
C LEU A 696 8.29 24.06 11.69
N THR A 697 7.60 25.20 11.77
CA THR A 697 6.58 25.41 12.81
C THR A 697 5.40 24.45 12.64
N GLY A 698 4.93 24.24 11.41
CA GLY A 698 3.73 23.45 11.16
C GLY A 698 3.90 21.96 11.42
N VAL A 699 4.96 21.34 10.89
CA VAL A 699 5.17 19.89 11.08
C VAL A 699 5.55 19.54 12.51
N LEU A 700 6.14 20.47 13.27
CA LEU A 700 6.46 20.31 14.69
C LEU A 700 5.31 20.69 15.63
N ASP A 701 4.16 21.10 15.11
CA ASP A 701 3.00 21.43 15.93
C ASP A 701 2.47 20.18 16.66
N ALA A 702 2.50 20.22 17.99
CA ALA A 702 2.16 19.09 18.86
C ALA A 702 0.66 18.74 18.89
N SER A 703 -0.22 19.57 18.30
CA SER A 703 -1.64 19.25 18.14
C SER A 703 -1.89 18.07 17.19
N ARG A 704 -0.91 17.76 16.33
CA ARG A 704 -0.89 16.58 15.46
C ARG A 704 0.34 15.74 15.78
N VAL A 705 0.25 14.44 15.56
CA VAL A 705 1.38 13.53 15.60
C VAL A 705 1.59 13.01 14.18
N ASN A 706 2.84 13.07 13.72
CA ASN A 706 3.27 12.63 12.41
C ASN A 706 4.69 12.05 12.49
N GLN A 707 5.18 11.52 11.37
CA GLN A 707 6.48 10.87 11.25
C GLN A 707 7.65 11.78 11.67
N VAL A 708 7.52 13.09 11.53
CA VAL A 708 8.59 14.07 11.76
C VAL A 708 8.64 14.53 13.22
N ASN A 709 7.48 14.69 13.87
CA ASN A 709 7.40 15.24 15.24
C ASN A 709 7.16 14.20 16.34
N VAL A 710 7.02 12.91 16.00
CA VAL A 710 6.72 11.84 16.94
C VAL A 710 7.70 11.76 18.14
N HIS A 711 8.92 12.24 17.99
CA HIS A 711 9.94 12.25 19.04
C HIS A 711 9.87 13.43 20.02
N GLN A 712 9.01 14.42 19.74
CA GLN A 712 8.94 15.67 20.49
C GLN A 712 8.10 15.59 21.76
#